data_AF-A0A5M3Z5M1-F1
#
_entry.id   AF-A0A5M3Z5M1-F1
#
_cell.length_a   1.000
_cell.length_b   1.000
_cell.length_c   1.000
_cell.angle_alpha   90.00
_cell.angle_beta   90.00
_cell.angle_gamma   90.00
#
_symmetry.space_group_name_H-M   'P 1'
#
loop_
_entity.id
_entity.type
_entity.pdbx_description
1 polymer ?
#
loop_
_entity_poly.entity_id
_entity_poly.type
_entity_poly.pdbx_seq_one_letter_code
_entity_poly.pdbx_strand_id
1 'polypeptide(L)'
;MNFTGLADQLVFGAMGSSPSSTAAYLISRQKAGFRGLPGMYPTTGFEVLWIASTLLDNGFDVDTLNGFRSMIDSTDEFYESLGGSYRSSSKKSVGDADDTARSTFIRNPLRVPTTPECLISTFEGHDHFLTYIFERHPRVTTNRNSSTAILEAPDMTSYGPQIEKIVRYITAAWCDPDLVFADKWNVSEFYPIMLMCDCLVRLLYHWDQGHLPQISEELITEKVPLVLWQALMQTLQRQNHNGSDQVDSAIEQARAYIRRASDASEVEYICIAKTTYSPLQISNAYVSAGLKAKNSTYTMGDRIRTIYNVPESVLQQSVAVFTSFKILKDLPSWQVLGSLIEAQCFLGGLKRARTAMFDRKSMKKDDYLAFIPSTVCCANNLQRALIKTDILHDFMVLIMRVYQLDEYMEHDVAEELENNLPEIKEVIRGIFKRDGIKRNVKRAVAQAKGSVHTSEDHTNGHSKGNSAQPSNGDPHTQSNKHHNGAGKGHVNGAAEPSLVHKSTCPAALSSPNDRLQSLMSSIVHHPQVLAATTYNKQQPHRELRECLLAHVTQIMDSRQAMQPDQDRNWLPQTSYHTWLRTTGSSRSCAPLSLAYLLCLMSREQKQALMPEETYVVQDIFMHLGHKARLENDRASYA
;
A
#
# COMPACT_ATOMS: atom_id res chain seq x y z
N MET A 1 11.24 25.96 -31.01
CA MET A 1 9.96 25.26 -31.24
C MET A 1 9.41 25.69 -32.60
N ASN A 2 8.75 24.79 -33.33
CA ASN A 2 8.07 25.15 -34.58
C ASN A 2 6.64 25.64 -34.27
N PHE A 3 6.51 26.93 -33.91
CA PHE A 3 5.19 27.53 -33.61
C PHE A 3 4.29 27.68 -34.85
N THR A 4 4.83 27.55 -36.06
CA THR A 4 4.08 27.66 -37.32
C THR A 4 3.06 26.53 -37.47
N GLY A 5 3.39 25.33 -37.00
CA GLY A 5 2.51 24.16 -36.99
C GLY A 5 1.54 24.07 -35.81
N LEU A 6 1.30 25.17 -35.08
CA LEU A 6 0.40 25.22 -33.92
C LEU A 6 -0.68 26.33 -34.03
N ALA A 7 -0.80 27.00 -35.19
CA ALA A 7 -1.72 28.13 -35.35
C ALA A 7 -3.21 27.70 -35.33
N ASP A 8 -3.49 26.49 -35.79
CA ASP A 8 -4.77 25.79 -35.75
C ASP A 8 -5.22 25.41 -34.32
N GLN A 9 -4.26 25.23 -33.41
CA GLN A 9 -4.48 24.89 -32.00
C GLN A 9 -4.94 26.09 -31.14
N LEU A 10 -4.97 27.31 -31.70
CA LEU A 10 -5.44 28.50 -30.99
C LEU A 10 -6.95 28.46 -30.73
N VAL A 11 -7.37 28.99 -29.58
CA VAL A 11 -8.76 29.20 -29.18
C VAL A 11 -8.94 30.66 -28.79
N PHE A 12 -9.77 31.41 -29.52
CA PHE A 12 -9.92 32.87 -29.38
C PHE A 12 -8.58 33.64 -29.34
N GLY A 13 -7.55 33.13 -30.04
CA GLY A 13 -6.19 33.68 -30.05
C GLY A 13 -5.28 33.24 -28.89
N ALA A 14 -5.79 32.51 -27.90
CA ALA A 14 -5.01 31.94 -26.80
C ALA A 14 -4.48 30.55 -27.14
N MET A 15 -3.29 30.23 -26.63
CA MET A 15 -2.64 28.91 -26.76
C MET A 15 -2.86 28.08 -25.50
N GLY A 16 -3.67 27.03 -25.58
CA GLY A 16 -3.95 26.09 -24.48
C GLY A 16 -4.42 26.77 -23.19
N SER A 17 -5.32 27.75 -23.32
CA SER A 17 -5.83 28.60 -22.22
C SER A 17 -4.76 29.15 -21.27
N SER A 18 -3.51 29.34 -21.71
CA SER A 18 -2.43 29.79 -20.82
C SER A 18 -1.80 31.10 -21.32
N PRO A 19 -1.90 32.20 -20.54
CA PRO A 19 -1.33 33.48 -20.93
C PRO A 19 0.18 33.44 -21.17
N SER A 20 0.95 32.61 -20.45
CA SER A 20 2.39 32.44 -20.69
C SER A 20 2.72 31.63 -21.95
N SER A 21 1.91 30.63 -22.32
CA SER A 21 2.05 29.93 -23.61
C SER A 21 1.70 30.88 -24.77
N THR A 22 0.65 31.68 -24.59
CA THR A 22 0.20 32.68 -25.55
C THR A 22 1.25 33.79 -25.73
N ALA A 23 1.83 34.28 -24.63
CA ALA A 23 2.93 35.23 -24.67
C ALA A 23 4.17 34.66 -25.38
N ALA A 24 4.55 33.39 -25.13
CA ALA A 24 5.67 32.76 -25.85
C ALA A 24 5.38 32.65 -27.36
N TYR A 25 4.16 32.24 -27.74
CA TYR A 25 3.71 32.20 -29.14
C TYR A 25 3.75 33.61 -29.77
N LEU A 26 3.22 34.63 -29.10
CA LEU A 26 3.18 36.00 -29.60
C LEU A 26 4.59 36.63 -29.65
N ILE A 27 5.45 36.43 -28.66
CA ILE A 27 6.85 36.91 -28.64
C ILE A 27 7.64 36.32 -29.82
N SER A 28 7.34 35.10 -30.25
CA SER A 28 7.93 34.52 -31.47
C SER A 28 7.48 35.20 -32.78
N ARG A 29 6.51 36.12 -32.74
CA ARG A 29 5.95 36.82 -33.90
C ARG A 29 5.97 38.37 -33.78
N GLN A 30 5.86 38.96 -32.59
CA GLN A 30 5.94 40.41 -32.28
C GLN A 30 6.35 40.69 -30.81
N LYS A 31 6.95 41.85 -30.54
CA LYS A 31 7.23 42.29 -29.14
C LYS A 31 5.96 42.80 -28.47
N ALA A 32 5.55 42.17 -27.37
CA ALA A 32 4.44 42.62 -26.52
C ALA A 32 4.87 42.67 -25.03
N GLY A 33 4.41 43.69 -24.30
CA GLY A 33 4.56 43.81 -22.85
C GLY A 33 3.23 43.57 -22.15
N PHE A 34 3.26 42.82 -21.05
CA PHE A 34 2.06 42.43 -20.29
C PHE A 34 2.18 42.84 -18.81
N ARG A 35 1.04 43.21 -18.20
CA ARG A 35 0.90 43.30 -16.73
C ARG A 35 0.50 41.93 -16.16
N GLY A 36 0.27 41.84 -14.85
CA GLY A 36 -0.06 40.57 -14.17
C GLY A 36 -1.23 39.82 -14.82
N LEU A 37 -1.05 38.51 -15.01
CA LEU A 37 -1.96 37.59 -15.69
C LEU A 37 -2.06 36.27 -14.89
N PRO A 38 -3.21 35.59 -14.89
CA PRO A 38 -3.35 34.28 -14.24
C PRO A 38 -2.55 33.20 -15.00
N GLY A 39 -2.30 32.06 -14.34
CA GLY A 39 -1.63 30.91 -14.98
C GLY A 39 -2.45 30.27 -16.10
N MET A 40 -3.77 30.34 -15.99
CA MET A 40 -4.77 29.77 -16.90
C MET A 40 -5.96 30.74 -17.05
N TYR A 41 -6.51 30.88 -18.26
CA TYR A 41 -7.71 31.65 -18.59
C TYR A 41 -8.25 31.28 -19.99
N PRO A 42 -9.59 31.14 -20.18
CA PRO A 42 -10.61 31.13 -19.13
C PRO A 42 -10.60 29.82 -18.34
N THR A 43 -11.15 29.88 -17.13
CA THR A 43 -11.26 28.77 -16.16
C THR A 43 -12.71 28.44 -15.83
N THR A 44 -13.68 29.07 -16.49
CA THR A 44 -15.11 29.01 -16.13
C THR A 44 -15.66 27.59 -16.10
N GLY A 45 -15.37 26.74 -17.11
CA GLY A 45 -15.87 25.36 -17.14
C GLY A 45 -15.30 24.49 -16.01
N PHE A 46 -14.06 24.74 -15.58
CA PHE A 46 -13.41 24.13 -14.42
C PHE A 46 -14.05 24.63 -13.12
N GLU A 47 -14.07 25.95 -12.89
CA GLU A 47 -14.54 26.55 -11.64
C GLU A 47 -16.00 26.21 -11.36
N VAL A 48 -16.88 26.35 -12.36
CA VAL A 48 -18.31 26.00 -12.28
C VAL A 48 -18.49 24.52 -11.94
N LEU A 49 -17.78 23.61 -12.64
CA LEU A 49 -17.84 22.18 -12.37
C LEU A 49 -17.39 21.84 -10.95
N TRP A 50 -16.28 22.40 -10.49
CA TRP A 50 -15.72 22.08 -9.17
C TRP A 50 -16.50 22.70 -8.01
N ILE A 51 -17.04 23.90 -8.16
CA ILE A 51 -17.99 24.48 -7.20
C ILE A 51 -19.23 23.60 -7.11
N ALA A 52 -19.85 23.27 -8.25
CA ALA A 52 -21.10 22.53 -8.26
C ALA A 52 -20.96 21.09 -7.78
N SER A 53 -19.97 20.36 -8.27
CA SER A 53 -19.68 19.01 -7.80
C SER A 53 -19.36 18.99 -6.31
N THR A 54 -18.55 19.92 -5.79
CA THR A 54 -18.22 19.96 -4.35
C THR A 54 -19.45 20.22 -3.48
N LEU A 55 -20.36 21.10 -3.88
CA LEU A 55 -21.58 21.37 -3.13
C LEU A 55 -22.57 20.20 -3.19
N LEU A 56 -22.82 19.61 -4.38
CA LEU A 56 -23.71 18.45 -4.53
C LEU A 56 -23.20 17.23 -3.77
N ASP A 57 -21.90 16.93 -3.88
CA ASP A 57 -21.21 15.82 -3.20
C ASP A 57 -21.24 15.93 -1.67
N ASN A 58 -21.59 17.11 -1.13
CA ASN A 58 -21.75 17.38 0.30
C ASN A 58 -23.21 17.75 0.68
N GLY A 59 -24.19 17.31 -0.12
CA GLY A 59 -25.61 17.37 0.22
C GLY A 59 -26.23 18.76 0.19
N PHE A 60 -25.68 19.70 -0.59
CA PHE A 60 -26.42 20.88 -1.04
C PHE A 60 -27.41 20.48 -2.14
N ASP A 61 -28.61 21.04 -2.07
CA ASP A 61 -29.71 20.71 -2.97
C ASP A 61 -29.80 21.76 -4.09
N VAL A 62 -30.03 21.29 -5.31
CA VAL A 62 -30.09 22.08 -6.55
C VAL A 62 -31.12 23.19 -6.44
N ASP A 63 -32.27 22.89 -5.83
CA ASP A 63 -33.40 23.81 -5.69
C ASP A 63 -33.23 24.80 -4.54
N THR A 64 -32.23 24.62 -3.66
CA THR A 64 -32.00 25.49 -2.49
C THR A 64 -31.04 26.67 -2.74
N LEU A 65 -30.33 26.68 -3.86
CA LEU A 65 -29.32 27.69 -4.19
C LEU A 65 -29.70 28.45 -5.47
N ASN A 66 -29.96 29.76 -5.34
CA ASN A 66 -30.34 30.62 -6.46
C ASN A 66 -29.29 30.59 -7.59
N GLY A 67 -29.74 30.32 -8.82
CA GLY A 67 -28.88 30.24 -10.00
C GLY A 67 -28.04 28.96 -10.12
N PHE A 68 -28.14 28.03 -9.17
CA PHE A 68 -27.29 26.85 -9.13
C PHE A 68 -27.62 25.86 -10.26
N ARG A 69 -28.91 25.70 -10.61
CA ARG A 69 -29.32 24.93 -11.80
C ARG A 69 -28.67 25.48 -13.07
N SER A 70 -28.75 26.78 -13.32
CA SER A 70 -28.15 27.43 -14.51
C SER A 70 -26.62 27.37 -14.53
N MET A 71 -25.97 27.39 -13.35
CA MET A 71 -24.54 27.10 -13.24
C MET A 71 -24.23 25.71 -13.77
N ILE A 72 -24.99 24.68 -13.37
CA ILE A 72 -24.72 23.31 -13.81
C ILE A 72 -25.12 23.10 -15.27
N ASP A 73 -26.23 23.66 -15.75
CA ASP A 73 -26.63 23.58 -17.16
C ASP A 73 -25.52 24.13 -18.10
N SER A 74 -24.70 25.08 -17.63
CA SER A 74 -23.54 25.57 -18.37
C SER A 74 -22.38 24.56 -18.51
N THR A 75 -22.36 23.50 -17.69
CA THR A 75 -21.38 22.41 -17.78
C THR A 75 -21.71 21.44 -18.93
N ASP A 76 -22.99 21.32 -19.31
CA ASP A 76 -23.43 20.34 -20.31
C ASP A 76 -22.81 20.61 -21.69
N GLU A 77 -22.64 21.88 -22.08
CA GLU A 77 -21.97 22.25 -23.34
C GLU A 77 -20.51 21.73 -23.41
N PHE A 78 -19.80 21.71 -22.29
CA PHE A 78 -18.43 21.21 -22.23
C PHE A 78 -18.35 19.68 -22.32
N TYR A 79 -19.32 18.98 -21.72
CA TYR A 79 -19.45 17.52 -21.73
C TYR A 79 -19.87 16.97 -23.11
N GLU A 80 -20.89 17.58 -23.72
CA GLU A 80 -21.42 17.17 -25.02
C GLU A 80 -20.43 17.41 -26.17
N SER A 81 -19.56 18.43 -26.05
CA SER A 81 -18.52 18.77 -27.05
C SER A 81 -17.45 17.68 -27.31
N LEU A 82 -17.50 16.58 -26.56
CA LEU A 82 -16.60 15.43 -26.67
C LEU A 82 -17.32 14.07 -26.68
N GLY A 83 -18.66 14.05 -26.66
CA GLY A 83 -19.41 12.79 -26.60
C GLY A 83 -19.23 12.01 -25.30
N GLY A 84 -19.00 12.70 -24.17
CA GLY A 84 -18.95 12.09 -22.84
C GLY A 84 -17.69 12.36 -22.01
N SER A 85 -16.70 13.06 -22.56
CA SER A 85 -15.53 13.56 -21.82
C SER A 85 -15.62 15.07 -21.64
N TYR A 86 -15.11 15.61 -20.54
CA TYR A 86 -15.25 17.03 -20.21
C TYR A 86 -14.04 17.87 -20.64
N ARG A 87 -14.28 19.06 -21.19
CA ARG A 87 -13.21 20.05 -21.50
C ARG A 87 -13.32 21.26 -20.58
N SER A 88 -12.50 21.36 -19.55
CA SER A 88 -12.73 22.36 -18.50
C SER A 88 -12.29 23.80 -18.80
N SER A 89 -11.34 24.02 -19.72
CA SER A 89 -10.87 25.37 -20.06
C SER A 89 -11.38 25.92 -21.39
N SER A 90 -11.69 25.09 -22.39
CA SER A 90 -12.15 25.55 -23.71
C SER A 90 -12.65 24.42 -24.63
N LYS A 91 -13.43 24.76 -25.67
CA LYS A 91 -13.95 23.81 -26.68
C LYS A 91 -12.88 23.07 -27.52
N LYS A 92 -11.60 23.46 -27.48
CA LYS A 92 -10.48 22.67 -28.06
C LYS A 92 -9.50 22.12 -27.02
N SER A 93 -9.71 22.37 -25.73
CA SER A 93 -8.85 21.79 -24.68
C SER A 93 -8.98 20.26 -24.69
N VAL A 94 -7.89 19.55 -24.43
CA VAL A 94 -7.93 18.09 -24.24
C VAL A 94 -8.74 17.81 -22.97
N GLY A 95 -9.62 16.81 -23.01
CA GLY A 95 -10.34 16.38 -21.82
C GLY A 95 -9.49 15.50 -20.91
N ASP A 96 -9.81 15.49 -19.63
CA ASP A 96 -9.11 14.72 -18.60
C ASP A 96 -10.10 13.94 -17.72
N ALA A 97 -9.60 12.89 -17.07
CA ALA A 97 -10.43 12.01 -16.25
C ALA A 97 -10.97 12.68 -14.96
N ASP A 98 -10.31 13.71 -14.43
CA ASP A 98 -10.69 14.34 -13.17
C ASP A 98 -11.97 15.15 -13.37
N ASP A 99 -11.96 16.03 -14.36
CA ASP A 99 -13.12 16.81 -14.78
C ASP A 99 -14.19 15.94 -15.47
N THR A 100 -13.80 14.94 -16.27
CA THR A 100 -14.76 13.98 -16.85
C THR A 100 -15.53 13.25 -15.75
N ALA A 101 -14.85 12.71 -14.73
CA ALA A 101 -15.53 12.01 -13.64
C ALA A 101 -16.43 12.92 -12.79
N ARG A 102 -15.97 14.14 -12.45
CA ARG A 102 -16.82 15.09 -11.71
C ARG A 102 -18.07 15.50 -12.50
N SER A 103 -17.97 15.63 -13.83
CA SER A 103 -19.11 15.97 -14.69
C SER A 103 -20.09 14.79 -14.86
N THR A 104 -19.59 13.56 -15.03
CA THR A 104 -20.42 12.33 -15.02
C THR A 104 -21.21 12.21 -13.71
N PHE A 105 -20.55 12.43 -12.56
CA PHE A 105 -21.18 12.39 -11.24
C PHE A 105 -22.35 13.37 -11.10
N ILE A 106 -22.18 14.67 -11.39
CA ILE A 106 -23.22 15.68 -11.10
C ILE A 106 -24.49 15.57 -11.96
N ARG A 107 -24.41 14.91 -13.13
CA ARG A 107 -25.55 14.76 -14.04
C ARG A 107 -26.60 13.78 -13.51
N ASN A 108 -26.19 12.76 -12.74
CA ASN A 108 -27.11 11.77 -12.15
C ASN A 108 -28.07 12.39 -11.10
N PRO A 109 -27.61 13.18 -10.10
CA PRO A 109 -28.49 13.95 -9.21
C PRO A 109 -29.46 14.89 -9.93
N LEU A 110 -29.06 15.44 -11.09
CA LEU A 110 -29.89 16.29 -11.93
C LEU A 110 -30.95 15.56 -12.76
N ARG A 111 -31.08 14.23 -12.60
CA ARG A 111 -31.96 13.35 -13.37
C ARG A 111 -31.63 13.34 -14.87
N VAL A 112 -30.34 13.47 -15.19
CA VAL A 112 -29.79 13.23 -16.53
C VAL A 112 -28.94 11.97 -16.45
N PRO A 113 -29.53 10.77 -16.65
CA PRO A 113 -28.82 9.50 -16.48
C PRO A 113 -27.56 9.47 -17.33
N THR A 114 -26.41 9.40 -16.67
CA THR A 114 -25.09 9.48 -17.27
C THR A 114 -24.23 8.37 -16.68
N THR A 115 -23.70 7.51 -17.55
CA THR A 115 -22.95 6.31 -17.21
C THR A 115 -21.45 6.52 -17.50
N PRO A 116 -20.54 5.82 -16.80
CA PRO A 116 -19.10 6.07 -16.86
C PRO A 116 -18.36 5.50 -18.09
N GLU A 117 -19.01 5.00 -19.15
CA GLU A 117 -18.30 4.34 -20.27
C GLU A 117 -17.30 5.26 -20.96
N CYS A 118 -17.58 6.56 -21.12
CA CYS A 118 -16.63 7.47 -21.77
C CYS A 118 -15.37 7.67 -20.90
N LEU A 119 -15.57 7.78 -19.58
CA LEU A 119 -14.48 7.83 -18.60
C LEU A 119 -13.65 6.55 -18.65
N ILE A 120 -14.30 5.39 -18.62
CA ILE A 120 -13.66 4.06 -18.67
C ILE A 120 -12.91 3.88 -19.99
N SER A 121 -13.60 3.96 -21.13
CA SER A 121 -13.02 3.68 -22.46
C SER A 121 -11.91 4.66 -22.88
N THR A 122 -11.87 5.88 -22.32
CA THR A 122 -10.84 6.87 -22.63
C THR A 122 -9.66 6.83 -21.66
N PHE A 123 -9.89 6.58 -20.37
CA PHE A 123 -8.91 6.82 -19.31
C PHE A 123 -8.56 5.61 -18.44
N GLU A 124 -9.22 4.45 -18.60
CA GLU A 124 -8.85 3.22 -17.90
C GLU A 124 -7.46 2.74 -18.38
N GLY A 125 -6.49 2.73 -17.45
CA GLY A 125 -5.19 2.11 -17.64
C GLY A 125 -5.14 0.67 -17.13
N HIS A 126 -3.94 0.10 -17.12
CA HIS A 126 -3.70 -1.28 -16.70
C HIS A 126 -4.12 -1.52 -15.22
N ASP A 127 -3.60 -0.69 -14.31
CA ASP A 127 -3.74 -0.81 -12.86
C ASP A 127 -4.45 0.38 -12.19
N HIS A 128 -4.70 1.47 -12.93
CA HIS A 128 -5.29 2.72 -12.44
C HIS A 128 -5.96 3.50 -13.59
N PHE A 129 -6.68 4.58 -13.27
CA PHE A 129 -7.16 5.56 -14.23
C PHE A 129 -6.11 6.67 -14.46
N LEU A 130 -5.90 7.01 -15.73
CA LEU A 130 -5.00 8.07 -16.19
C LEU A 130 -5.74 9.40 -16.20
N THR A 131 -5.12 10.47 -15.68
CA THR A 131 -5.67 11.83 -15.81
C THR A 131 -5.70 12.28 -17.26
N TYR A 132 -4.63 12.02 -18.00
CA TYR A 132 -4.53 12.24 -19.44
C TYR A 132 -3.95 10.99 -20.10
N ILE A 133 -4.41 10.65 -21.30
CA ILE A 133 -4.05 9.43 -22.05
C ILE A 133 -2.55 9.24 -22.35
N PHE A 134 -1.71 10.25 -22.11
CA PHE A 134 -0.25 10.20 -22.29
C PHE A 134 0.52 10.57 -21.00
N GLU A 135 -0.11 10.49 -19.83
CA GLU A 135 0.59 10.80 -18.59
C GLU A 135 1.50 9.68 -18.09
N ARG A 136 2.56 10.06 -17.36
CA ARG A 136 3.55 9.12 -16.81
C ARG A 136 3.31 8.74 -15.36
N HIS A 137 2.46 9.48 -14.65
CA HIS A 137 2.33 9.40 -13.20
C HIS A 137 0.86 9.56 -12.77
N PRO A 138 0.19 8.46 -12.36
CA PRO A 138 -1.21 8.49 -11.94
C PRO A 138 -1.41 9.29 -10.67
N ARG A 139 -2.68 9.55 -10.33
CA ARG A 139 -3.08 10.34 -9.17
C ARG A 139 -4.19 9.70 -8.36
N VAL A 140 -4.02 9.71 -7.04
CA VAL A 140 -5.03 9.32 -6.05
C VAL A 140 -6.30 10.17 -6.20
N THR A 141 -6.15 11.47 -6.47
CA THR A 141 -7.25 12.43 -6.67
C THR A 141 -8.12 12.07 -7.88
N THR A 142 -7.50 11.89 -9.05
CA THR A 142 -8.18 11.45 -10.27
C THR A 142 -8.82 10.07 -10.14
N ASN A 143 -8.14 9.12 -9.48
CA ASN A 143 -8.68 7.79 -9.25
C ASN A 143 -9.86 7.82 -8.28
N ARG A 144 -9.82 8.66 -7.23
CA ARG A 144 -10.99 8.91 -6.36
C ARG A 144 -12.16 9.44 -7.15
N ASN A 145 -11.95 10.49 -7.95
CA ASN A 145 -13.06 11.10 -8.68
C ASN A 145 -13.67 10.12 -9.69
N SER A 146 -12.82 9.31 -10.34
CA SER A 146 -13.28 8.19 -11.17
C SER A 146 -14.11 7.17 -10.37
N SER A 147 -13.69 6.83 -9.15
CA SER A 147 -14.46 5.98 -8.24
C SER A 147 -15.82 6.57 -7.90
N THR A 148 -15.89 7.87 -7.60
CA THR A 148 -17.15 8.57 -7.31
C THR A 148 -18.10 8.51 -8.50
N ALA A 149 -17.61 8.75 -9.73
CA ALA A 149 -18.44 8.64 -10.94
C ALA A 149 -19.00 7.24 -11.18
N ILE A 150 -18.26 6.20 -10.78
CA ILE A 150 -18.63 4.78 -10.97
C ILE A 150 -19.55 4.28 -9.83
N LEU A 151 -19.27 4.64 -8.57
CA LEU A 151 -20.07 4.26 -7.39
C LEU A 151 -21.47 4.91 -7.39
N GLU A 152 -21.57 6.11 -7.97
CA GLU A 152 -22.81 6.89 -8.09
C GLU A 152 -23.48 6.70 -9.48
N ALA A 153 -23.03 5.71 -10.26
CA ALA A 153 -23.64 5.35 -11.55
C ALA A 153 -24.94 4.53 -11.34
N PRO A 154 -25.98 4.71 -12.19
CA PRO A 154 -27.25 3.97 -12.05
C PRO A 154 -27.10 2.44 -12.09
N ASP A 155 -26.05 1.95 -12.73
CA ASP A 155 -25.72 0.55 -12.95
C ASP A 155 -24.34 0.17 -12.38
N MET A 156 -23.90 0.87 -11.31
CA MET A 156 -22.63 0.65 -10.57
C MET A 156 -22.16 -0.82 -10.49
N THR A 157 -23.07 -1.76 -10.25
CA THR A 157 -22.77 -3.19 -10.08
C THR A 157 -22.06 -3.81 -11.28
N SER A 158 -22.23 -3.24 -12.48
CA SER A 158 -21.55 -3.61 -13.73
C SER A 158 -20.04 -3.37 -13.72
N TYR A 159 -19.55 -2.44 -12.89
CA TYR A 159 -18.17 -1.92 -12.95
C TYR A 159 -17.27 -2.37 -11.79
N GLY A 160 -17.60 -3.52 -11.18
CA GLY A 160 -16.83 -4.09 -10.06
C GLY A 160 -15.31 -4.18 -10.28
N PRO A 161 -14.82 -4.67 -11.43
CA PRO A 161 -13.38 -4.72 -11.72
C PRO A 161 -12.71 -3.35 -11.72
N GLN A 162 -13.38 -2.31 -12.24
CA GLN A 162 -12.89 -0.93 -12.22
C GLN A 162 -12.85 -0.38 -10.80
N ILE A 163 -13.88 -0.64 -9.99
CA ILE A 163 -13.92 -0.25 -8.57
C ILE A 163 -12.75 -0.92 -7.81
N GLU A 164 -12.56 -2.23 -7.95
CA GLU A 164 -11.46 -2.93 -7.28
C GLU A 164 -10.10 -2.43 -7.74
N LYS A 165 -9.89 -2.22 -9.05
CA LYS A 165 -8.67 -1.65 -9.62
C LYS A 165 -8.32 -0.31 -8.96
N ILE A 166 -9.28 0.62 -8.94
CA ILE A 166 -9.10 1.94 -8.32
C ILE A 166 -8.75 1.83 -6.83
N VAL A 167 -9.48 1.00 -6.07
CA VAL A 167 -9.27 0.84 -4.62
C VAL A 167 -7.90 0.20 -4.34
N ARG A 168 -7.47 -0.78 -5.14
CA ARG A 168 -6.12 -1.35 -5.06
C ARG A 168 -5.04 -0.29 -5.32
N TYR A 169 -5.18 0.52 -6.36
CA TYR A 169 -4.24 1.61 -6.63
C TYR A 169 -4.19 2.65 -5.50
N ILE A 170 -5.35 3.10 -5.00
CA ILE A 170 -5.44 4.10 -3.92
C ILE A 170 -4.82 3.57 -2.61
N THR A 171 -5.16 2.34 -2.22
CA THR A 171 -4.59 1.72 -1.01
C THR A 171 -3.09 1.40 -1.18
N ALA A 172 -2.64 0.97 -2.36
CA ALA A 172 -1.21 0.80 -2.65
C ALA A 172 -0.45 2.12 -2.59
N ALA A 173 -0.99 3.21 -3.13
CA ALA A 173 -0.36 4.53 -3.05
C ALA A 173 -0.11 4.97 -1.60
N TRP A 174 -0.99 4.59 -0.67
CA TRP A 174 -0.78 4.78 0.77
C TRP A 174 0.28 3.79 1.31
N CYS A 175 0.10 2.49 1.10
CA CYS A 175 0.87 1.43 1.77
C CYS A 175 2.29 1.20 1.23
N ASP A 176 2.50 1.30 -0.08
CA ASP A 176 3.71 0.88 -0.78
C ASP A 176 4.80 1.96 -0.73
N PRO A 177 6.04 1.69 -0.25
CA PRO A 177 7.14 2.65 -0.27
C PRO A 177 7.64 3.02 -1.68
N ASP A 178 7.33 2.24 -2.71
CA ASP A 178 7.69 2.54 -4.11
C ASP A 178 6.69 3.52 -4.76
N LEU A 179 5.53 3.76 -4.14
CA LEU A 179 4.48 4.66 -4.64
C LEU A 179 4.40 5.97 -3.86
N VAL A 180 4.41 7.08 -4.60
CA VAL A 180 4.33 8.43 -4.05
C VAL A 180 2.88 8.79 -3.73
N PHE A 181 2.54 8.92 -2.45
CA PHE A 181 1.27 9.49 -2.00
C PHE A 181 1.34 11.03 -2.08
N ALA A 182 1.21 11.58 -3.28
CA ALA A 182 1.13 13.03 -3.50
C ALA A 182 0.26 13.38 -4.70
N ASP A 183 -0.50 14.46 -4.56
CA ASP A 183 -1.23 15.04 -5.67
C ASP A 183 -0.32 15.96 -6.53
N LYS A 184 -0.67 16.14 -7.81
CA LYS A 184 0.01 17.11 -8.70
C LYS A 184 -0.80 18.39 -8.90
N TRP A 185 -2.02 18.45 -8.38
CA TRP A 185 -2.94 19.58 -8.52
C TRP A 185 -3.07 20.41 -7.24
N ASN A 186 -2.66 19.88 -6.09
CA ASN A 186 -2.68 20.56 -4.80
C ASN A 186 -1.37 20.33 -4.02
N VAL A 187 -0.85 21.38 -3.37
CA VAL A 187 0.35 21.30 -2.50
C VAL A 187 0.05 20.70 -1.12
N SER A 188 -1.21 20.73 -0.69
CA SER A 188 -1.64 20.20 0.61
C SER A 188 -1.79 18.69 0.57
N GLU A 189 -1.05 17.99 1.42
CA GLU A 189 -1.19 16.54 1.61
C GLU A 189 -2.59 16.14 2.13
N PHE A 190 -3.30 17.04 2.83
CA PHE A 190 -4.65 16.77 3.33
C PHE A 190 -5.68 16.62 2.20
N TYR A 191 -5.44 17.19 1.02
CA TYR A 191 -6.35 17.09 -0.12
C TYR A 191 -6.49 15.64 -0.65
N PRO A 192 -5.41 14.93 -1.05
CA PRO A 192 -5.51 13.52 -1.40
C PRO A 192 -5.91 12.61 -0.22
N ILE A 193 -5.57 12.95 1.03
CA ILE A 193 -6.02 12.18 2.21
C ILE A 193 -7.55 12.24 2.34
N MET A 194 -8.13 13.44 2.32
CA MET A 194 -9.57 13.67 2.44
C MET A 194 -10.33 12.92 1.34
N LEU A 195 -9.89 13.06 0.09
CA LEU A 195 -10.52 12.40 -1.05
C LEU A 195 -10.40 10.88 -0.94
N MET A 196 -9.21 10.33 -0.64
CA MET A 196 -9.03 8.90 -0.37
C MET A 196 -10.01 8.39 0.70
N CYS A 197 -10.14 9.10 1.82
CA CYS A 197 -11.02 8.67 2.91
C CYS A 197 -12.48 8.61 2.48
N ASP A 198 -12.99 9.64 1.79
CA ASP A 198 -14.35 9.62 1.25
C ASP A 198 -14.57 8.48 0.24
N CYS A 199 -13.62 8.24 -0.68
CA CYS A 199 -13.66 7.12 -1.63
C CYS A 199 -13.82 5.76 -0.93
N LEU A 200 -13.00 5.53 0.10
CA LEU A 200 -12.93 4.27 0.81
C LEU A 200 -14.13 4.07 1.76
N VAL A 201 -14.64 5.14 2.37
CA VAL A 201 -15.87 5.10 3.17
C VAL A 201 -17.09 4.82 2.28
N ARG A 202 -17.19 5.40 1.08
CA ARG A 202 -18.24 5.08 0.11
C ARG A 202 -18.19 3.63 -0.33
N LEU A 203 -17.02 3.12 -0.70
CA LEU A 203 -16.83 1.71 -1.03
C LEU A 203 -17.37 0.80 0.08
N LEU A 204 -16.98 1.06 1.34
CA LEU A 204 -17.41 0.29 2.50
C LEU A 204 -18.93 0.32 2.67
N TYR A 205 -19.56 1.48 2.49
CA TYR A 205 -21.02 1.60 2.52
C TYR A 205 -21.69 0.73 1.45
N HIS A 206 -21.29 0.85 0.17
CA HIS A 206 -21.89 0.05 -0.91
C HIS A 206 -21.61 -1.46 -0.78
N TRP A 207 -20.44 -1.84 -0.26
CA TRP A 207 -20.13 -3.25 0.04
C TRP A 207 -20.98 -3.79 1.18
N ASP A 208 -21.14 -3.03 2.27
CA ASP A 208 -21.92 -3.42 3.45
C ASP A 208 -23.42 -3.60 3.11
N GLN A 209 -23.96 -2.75 2.22
CA GLN A 209 -25.32 -2.93 1.65
C GLN A 209 -25.44 -4.13 0.69
N GLY A 210 -24.36 -4.84 0.37
CA GLY A 210 -24.38 -6.03 -0.49
C GLY A 210 -24.32 -5.75 -1.99
N HIS A 211 -24.11 -4.51 -2.41
CA HIS A 211 -24.08 -4.15 -3.84
C HIS A 211 -22.78 -4.54 -4.55
N LEU A 212 -21.71 -4.82 -3.80
CA LEU A 212 -20.36 -5.07 -4.33
C LEU A 212 -19.78 -6.44 -3.90
N PRO A 213 -20.45 -7.58 -4.16
CA PRO A 213 -19.99 -8.92 -3.77
C PRO A 213 -18.70 -9.39 -4.46
N GLN A 214 -18.32 -8.75 -5.56
CA GLN A 214 -17.16 -9.08 -6.39
C GLN A 214 -15.84 -8.48 -5.87
N ILE A 215 -15.90 -7.53 -4.93
CA ILE A 215 -14.68 -6.91 -4.37
C ILE A 215 -14.02 -7.89 -3.39
N SER A 216 -12.71 -8.07 -3.56
CA SER A 216 -11.85 -8.92 -2.74
C SER A 216 -12.06 -8.71 -1.24
N GLU A 217 -12.34 -9.81 -0.53
CA GLU A 217 -12.56 -9.80 0.91
C GLU A 217 -11.35 -9.26 1.68
N GLU A 218 -10.11 -9.63 1.30
CA GLU A 218 -8.87 -9.08 1.88
C GLU A 218 -8.77 -7.56 1.75
N LEU A 219 -9.22 -7.01 0.62
CA LEU A 219 -9.18 -5.58 0.36
C LEU A 219 -10.13 -4.83 1.30
N ILE A 220 -11.36 -5.32 1.46
CA ILE A 220 -12.40 -4.72 2.32
C ILE A 220 -12.16 -4.97 3.81
N THR A 221 -11.69 -6.15 4.19
CA THR A 221 -11.55 -6.54 5.60
C THR A 221 -10.23 -6.13 6.23
N GLU A 222 -9.16 -5.94 5.45
CA GLU A 222 -7.83 -5.65 5.99
C GLU A 222 -7.23 -4.35 5.46
N LYS A 223 -7.05 -4.23 4.14
CA LYS A 223 -6.31 -3.09 3.56
C LYS A 223 -7.08 -1.76 3.67
N VAL A 224 -8.36 -1.74 3.31
CA VAL A 224 -9.18 -0.50 3.36
C VAL A 224 -9.37 0.01 4.80
N PRO A 225 -9.74 -0.81 5.80
CA PRO A 225 -9.84 -0.36 7.19
C PRO A 225 -8.52 0.13 7.77
N LEU A 226 -7.39 -0.54 7.46
CA LEU A 226 -6.06 -0.12 7.89
C LEU A 226 -5.68 1.26 7.34
N VAL A 227 -5.89 1.50 6.04
CA VAL A 227 -5.62 2.79 5.40
C VAL A 227 -6.48 3.91 6.01
N LEU A 228 -7.79 3.67 6.18
CA LEU A 228 -8.69 4.61 6.83
C LEU A 228 -8.30 4.91 8.28
N TRP A 229 -7.92 3.88 9.04
CA TRP A 229 -7.50 4.04 10.43
C TRP A 229 -6.19 4.83 10.56
N GLN A 230 -5.21 4.54 9.72
CA GLN A 230 -3.96 5.29 9.67
C GLN A 230 -4.18 6.75 9.26
N ALA A 231 -5.04 7.01 8.26
CA ALA A 231 -5.39 8.37 7.85
C ALA A 231 -6.09 9.16 8.98
N LEU A 232 -7.01 8.51 9.72
CA LEU A 232 -7.65 9.09 10.91
C LEU A 232 -6.61 9.43 12.00
N MET A 233 -5.77 8.46 12.37
CA MET A 233 -4.72 8.63 13.39
C MET A 233 -3.76 9.76 13.04
N GLN A 234 -3.30 9.82 11.78
CA GLN A 234 -2.41 10.89 11.30
C GLN A 234 -3.08 12.27 11.34
N THR A 235 -4.36 12.35 10.95
CA THR A 235 -5.13 13.60 10.98
C THR A 235 -5.28 14.10 12.42
N LEU A 236 -5.69 13.24 13.34
CA LEU A 236 -5.88 13.58 14.76
C LEU A 236 -4.56 14.00 15.43
N GLN A 237 -3.47 13.26 15.20
CA GLN A 237 -2.14 13.59 15.73
C GLN A 237 -1.64 14.95 15.24
N ARG A 238 -1.96 15.34 14.01
CA ARG A 238 -1.57 16.64 13.43
C ARG A 238 -2.45 17.79 13.91
N GLN A 239 -3.68 17.52 14.34
CA GLN A 239 -4.64 18.56 14.66
C GLN A 239 -4.46 19.21 16.04
N ASN A 240 -4.15 18.45 17.10
CA ASN A 240 -3.91 19.03 18.43
C ASN A 240 -3.14 18.13 19.42
N HIS A 241 -2.58 18.73 20.47
CA HIS A 241 -1.80 18.02 21.51
C HIS A 241 -2.63 17.47 22.68
N ASN A 242 -3.82 18.02 22.96
CA ASN A 242 -4.57 17.79 24.21
C ASN A 242 -6.05 17.43 23.94
N GLY A 243 -6.56 16.34 24.51
CA GLY A 243 -8.01 16.04 24.56
C GLY A 243 -8.39 14.57 24.37
N SER A 244 -9.25 14.04 25.25
CA SER A 244 -9.55 12.60 25.37
C SER A 244 -10.75 12.09 24.55
N ASP A 245 -11.53 12.96 23.92
CA ASP A 245 -12.67 12.58 23.05
C ASP A 245 -12.44 13.12 21.63
N GLN A 246 -11.47 12.55 20.88
CA GLN A 246 -10.92 13.24 19.70
C GLN A 246 -11.97 13.60 18.66
N VAL A 247 -12.69 12.64 18.09
CA VAL A 247 -13.25 12.84 16.74
C VAL A 247 -14.26 13.98 16.70
N ASP A 248 -15.28 13.96 17.57
CA ASP A 248 -16.28 15.03 17.63
C ASP A 248 -15.68 16.37 18.11
N SER A 249 -14.80 16.34 19.11
CA SER A 249 -14.14 17.56 19.63
C SER A 249 -13.23 18.20 18.58
N ALA A 250 -12.51 17.39 17.81
CA ALA A 250 -11.64 17.80 16.72
C ALA A 250 -12.45 18.35 15.54
N ILE A 251 -13.58 17.72 15.19
CA ILE A 251 -14.51 18.25 14.19
C ILE A 251 -15.04 19.63 14.62
N GLU A 252 -15.46 19.80 15.87
CA GLU A 252 -15.94 21.11 16.35
C GLU A 252 -14.83 22.16 16.44
N GLN A 253 -13.62 21.79 16.85
CA GLN A 253 -12.45 22.69 16.81
C GLN A 253 -12.11 23.11 15.38
N ALA A 254 -12.17 22.19 14.41
CA ALA A 254 -11.99 22.51 12.99
C ALA A 254 -13.08 23.46 12.47
N ARG A 255 -14.36 23.19 12.76
CA ARG A 255 -15.49 24.08 12.40
C ARG A 255 -15.34 25.46 13.03
N ALA A 256 -14.93 25.56 14.29
CA ALA A 256 -14.68 26.83 14.98
C ALA A 256 -13.50 27.60 14.35
N TYR A 257 -12.42 26.91 14.00
CA TYR A 257 -11.30 27.51 13.28
C TYR A 257 -11.72 28.02 11.89
N ILE A 258 -12.41 27.21 11.08
CA ILE A 258 -12.88 27.59 9.74
C ILE A 258 -13.77 28.83 9.79
N ARG A 259 -14.73 28.89 10.74
CA ARG A 259 -15.60 30.08 10.91
C ARG A 259 -14.77 31.35 11.17
N ARG A 260 -13.80 31.28 12.10
CA ARG A 260 -12.91 32.40 12.43
C ARG A 260 -11.95 32.78 11.29
N ALA A 261 -11.44 31.79 10.56
CA ALA A 261 -10.48 32.00 9.47
C ALA A 261 -11.16 32.55 8.21
N SER A 262 -12.43 32.23 7.97
CA SER A 262 -13.21 32.75 6.83
C SER A 262 -13.42 34.27 6.88
N ASP A 263 -13.32 34.89 8.06
CA ASP A 263 -13.35 36.35 8.24
C ASP A 263 -12.00 37.02 7.89
N ALA A 264 -10.91 36.25 7.77
CA ALA A 264 -9.58 36.76 7.41
C ALA A 264 -9.37 36.65 5.90
N SER A 265 -9.15 37.78 5.22
CA SER A 265 -9.03 37.86 3.76
C SER A 265 -7.70 37.33 3.17
N GLU A 266 -7.11 36.28 3.76
CA GLU A 266 -5.86 35.70 3.28
C GLU A 266 -6.09 34.75 2.09
N VAL A 267 -5.30 34.92 1.04
CA VAL A 267 -5.41 34.17 -0.22
C VAL A 267 -4.33 33.10 -0.27
N GLU A 268 -4.70 31.85 0.01
CA GLU A 268 -3.76 30.73 -0.07
C GLU A 268 -3.56 30.22 -1.50
N TYR A 269 -2.30 29.94 -1.87
CA TYR A 269 -1.89 29.47 -3.20
C TYR A 269 -1.67 27.96 -3.19
N ILE A 270 -2.74 27.19 -2.98
CA ILE A 270 -2.66 25.73 -2.79
C ILE A 270 -2.73 24.90 -4.07
N CYS A 271 -3.35 25.39 -5.14
CA CYS A 271 -3.51 24.62 -6.37
C CYS A 271 -2.33 24.82 -7.34
N ILE A 272 -2.00 23.79 -8.10
CA ILE A 272 -0.78 23.71 -8.92
C ILE A 272 -1.17 23.73 -10.40
N ALA A 273 -0.53 24.64 -11.15
CA ALA A 273 -0.53 24.66 -12.61
C ALA A 273 0.93 24.75 -13.11
N LYS A 274 1.30 25.82 -13.82
CA LYS A 274 2.72 26.17 -14.09
C LYS A 274 3.43 26.78 -12.88
N THR A 275 2.65 27.44 -12.03
CA THR A 275 2.99 27.93 -10.69
C THR A 275 1.84 27.55 -9.77
N THR A 276 1.96 27.81 -8.47
CA THR A 276 0.80 27.76 -7.60
C THR A 276 -0.19 28.90 -7.93
N TYR A 277 -1.47 28.68 -7.64
CA TYR A 277 -2.58 29.63 -7.79
C TYR A 277 -3.65 29.38 -6.72
N SER A 278 -4.52 30.37 -6.52
CA SER A 278 -5.63 30.30 -5.56
C SER A 278 -6.97 30.19 -6.28
N PRO A 279 -7.71 29.06 -6.16
CA PRO A 279 -9.04 28.92 -6.73
C PRO A 279 -10.10 29.38 -5.72
N LEU A 280 -10.11 30.67 -5.38
CA LEU A 280 -10.88 31.23 -4.26
C LEU A 280 -12.34 30.72 -4.16
N GLN A 281 -13.07 30.65 -5.28
CA GLN A 281 -14.47 30.20 -5.27
C GLN A 281 -14.63 28.70 -5.03
N ILE A 282 -13.68 27.87 -5.50
CA ILE A 282 -13.65 26.44 -5.18
C ILE A 282 -13.30 26.26 -3.68
N SER A 283 -12.36 27.04 -3.16
CA SER A 283 -12.03 27.05 -1.73
C SER A 283 -13.25 27.42 -0.87
N ASN A 284 -14.03 28.42 -1.27
CA ASN A 284 -15.29 28.80 -0.61
C ASN A 284 -16.34 27.67 -0.64
N ALA A 285 -16.40 26.89 -1.72
CA ALA A 285 -17.26 25.70 -1.81
C ALA A 285 -16.81 24.60 -0.84
N TYR A 286 -15.51 24.34 -0.71
CA TYR A 286 -14.96 23.41 0.29
C TYR A 286 -15.16 23.88 1.73
N VAL A 287 -15.00 25.18 2.02
CA VAL A 287 -15.32 25.77 3.33
C VAL A 287 -16.80 25.57 3.66
N SER A 288 -17.69 25.85 2.71
CA SER A 288 -19.14 25.67 2.87
C SER A 288 -19.51 24.19 3.09
N ALA A 289 -18.87 23.28 2.37
CA ALA A 289 -19.00 21.84 2.54
C ALA A 289 -18.53 21.40 3.94
N GLY A 290 -17.34 21.79 4.38
CA GLY A 290 -16.79 21.43 5.70
C GLY A 290 -17.62 21.95 6.88
N LEU A 291 -18.21 23.15 6.74
CA LEU A 291 -19.12 23.71 7.74
C LEU A 291 -20.49 23.02 7.80
N LYS A 292 -20.95 22.41 6.70
CA LYS A 292 -22.22 21.68 6.60
C LYS A 292 -22.09 20.16 6.84
N ALA A 293 -20.92 19.59 6.58
CA ALA A 293 -20.65 18.16 6.68
C ALA A 293 -21.15 17.59 8.02
N LYS A 294 -21.83 16.45 7.99
CA LYS A 294 -22.29 15.75 9.20
C LYS A 294 -21.12 15.00 9.86
N ASN A 295 -21.20 14.74 11.17
CA ASN A 295 -20.20 13.92 11.85
C ASN A 295 -20.21 12.46 11.35
N SER A 296 -21.34 12.01 10.82
CA SER A 296 -21.47 10.76 10.06
C SER A 296 -22.30 11.01 8.79
N THR A 297 -21.71 10.75 7.62
CA THR A 297 -22.38 10.82 6.32
C THR A 297 -23.14 9.53 6.00
N TYR A 298 -22.56 8.38 6.37
CA TYR A 298 -23.09 7.04 6.09
C TYR A 298 -23.37 6.28 7.38
N THR A 299 -24.57 5.71 7.49
CA THR A 299 -24.90 4.74 8.54
C THR A 299 -24.54 3.35 8.03
N MET A 300 -23.49 2.75 8.60
CA MET A 300 -23.10 1.38 8.25
C MET A 300 -23.98 0.35 8.96
N GLY A 301 -24.35 -0.70 8.24
CA GLY A 301 -25.06 -1.87 8.72
C GLY A 301 -24.14 -2.86 9.44
N ASP A 302 -24.54 -4.12 9.45
CA ASP A 302 -23.96 -5.13 10.34
C ASP A 302 -22.74 -5.86 9.75
N ARG A 303 -22.58 -5.91 8.41
CA ARG A 303 -21.47 -6.67 7.81
C ARG A 303 -20.14 -6.07 8.20
N ILE A 304 -20.00 -4.74 8.13
CA ILE A 304 -18.77 -4.07 8.56
C ILE A 304 -18.49 -4.25 10.06
N ARG A 305 -19.54 -4.30 10.90
CA ARG A 305 -19.41 -4.50 12.36
C ARG A 305 -18.85 -5.87 12.71
N THR A 306 -19.04 -6.87 11.86
CA THR A 306 -18.48 -8.22 12.06
C THR A 306 -16.99 -8.34 11.70
N ILE A 307 -16.41 -7.39 10.96
CA ILE A 307 -15.00 -7.45 10.53
C ILE A 307 -14.04 -7.36 11.73
N TYR A 308 -14.30 -6.43 12.65
CA TYR A 308 -13.49 -6.23 13.86
C TYR A 308 -14.37 -6.31 15.12
N ASN A 309 -14.44 -7.51 15.71
CA ASN A 309 -15.14 -7.75 16.97
C ASN A 309 -14.14 -8.05 18.10
N VAL A 310 -13.41 -7.01 18.54
CA VAL A 310 -12.53 -7.08 19.71
C VAL A 310 -13.27 -6.48 20.91
N PRO A 311 -13.47 -7.23 22.02
CA PRO A 311 -14.16 -6.68 23.19
C PRO A 311 -13.41 -5.48 23.76
N GLU A 312 -14.14 -4.41 24.08
CA GLU A 312 -13.56 -3.17 24.62
C GLU A 312 -12.72 -3.44 25.88
N SER A 313 -13.15 -4.36 26.75
CA SER A 313 -12.40 -4.78 27.93
C SER A 313 -11.00 -5.32 27.62
N VAL A 314 -10.82 -6.02 26.49
CA VAL A 314 -9.51 -6.51 26.03
C VAL A 314 -8.64 -5.34 25.57
N LEU A 315 -9.20 -4.40 24.81
CA LEU A 315 -8.49 -3.19 24.38
C LEU A 315 -8.07 -2.34 25.59
N GLN A 316 -8.95 -2.12 26.57
CA GLN A 316 -8.62 -1.36 27.78
C GLN A 316 -7.56 -2.07 28.64
N GLN A 317 -7.59 -3.40 28.74
CA GLN A 317 -6.51 -4.16 29.38
C GLN A 317 -5.17 -3.98 28.65
N SER A 318 -5.16 -4.03 27.31
CA SER A 318 -3.96 -3.75 26.51
C SER A 318 -3.49 -2.30 26.67
N VAL A 319 -4.38 -1.29 26.73
CA VAL A 319 -4.01 0.10 27.02
C VAL A 319 -3.31 0.19 28.37
N ALA A 320 -3.88 -0.40 29.43
CA ALA A 320 -3.28 -0.39 30.76
C ALA A 320 -1.86 -1.00 30.77
N VAL A 321 -1.66 -2.13 30.08
CA VAL A 321 -0.33 -2.75 29.91
C VAL A 321 0.63 -1.82 29.18
N PHE A 322 0.25 -1.28 28.02
CA PHE A 322 1.16 -0.45 27.22
C PHE A 322 1.47 0.91 27.88
N THR A 323 0.51 1.53 28.56
CA THR A 323 0.76 2.76 29.35
C THR A 323 1.67 2.56 30.55
N SER A 324 1.85 1.32 31.03
CA SER A 324 2.83 1.01 32.09
C SER A 324 4.28 1.13 31.62
N PHE A 325 4.54 1.08 30.30
CA PHE A 325 5.88 1.26 29.75
C PHE A 325 6.32 2.72 29.88
N LYS A 326 7.48 2.96 30.50
CA LYS A 326 8.01 4.31 30.79
C LYS A 326 8.14 5.23 29.57
N ILE A 327 8.24 4.66 28.36
CA ILE A 327 8.33 5.40 27.09
C ILE A 327 6.97 5.80 26.52
N LEU A 328 5.88 5.14 26.93
CA LEU A 328 4.50 5.41 26.50
C LEU A 328 3.65 6.08 27.59
N LYS A 329 4.12 6.15 28.85
CA LYS A 329 3.39 6.72 30.00
C LYS A 329 2.91 8.17 29.79
N ASP A 330 3.64 8.94 28.98
CA ASP A 330 3.37 10.35 28.69
C ASP A 330 2.57 10.54 27.38
N LEU A 331 2.30 9.46 26.64
CA LEU A 331 1.38 9.50 25.51
C LEU A 331 -0.06 9.60 26.01
N PRO A 332 -0.92 10.42 25.37
CA PRO A 332 -2.35 10.37 25.62
C PRO A 332 -2.92 8.96 25.42
N SER A 333 -3.78 8.50 26.35
CA SER A 333 -4.35 7.14 26.32
C SER A 333 -5.03 6.78 25.01
N TRP A 334 -5.61 7.77 24.33
CA TRP A 334 -6.22 7.62 23.01
C TRP A 334 -5.24 7.21 21.91
N GLN A 335 -4.00 7.70 21.97
CA GLN A 335 -2.98 7.43 20.96
C GLN A 335 -2.42 6.01 21.14
N VAL A 336 -2.37 5.54 22.39
CA VAL A 336 -2.11 4.13 22.72
C VAL A 336 -3.28 3.26 22.24
N LEU A 337 -4.52 3.58 22.61
CA LEU A 337 -5.71 2.86 22.14
C LEU A 337 -5.77 2.77 20.61
N GLY A 338 -5.53 3.88 19.91
CA GLY A 338 -5.54 3.92 18.46
C GLY A 338 -4.42 3.12 17.81
N SER A 339 -3.24 3.07 18.45
CA SER A 339 -2.16 2.17 18.03
C SER A 339 -2.51 0.68 18.22
N LEU A 340 -3.28 0.36 19.26
CA LEU A 340 -3.74 -1.01 19.54
C LEU A 340 -4.88 -1.46 18.61
N ILE A 341 -5.73 -0.53 18.14
CA ILE A 341 -6.72 -0.78 17.09
C ILE A 341 -6.03 -0.96 15.73
N GLU A 342 -5.06 -0.10 15.39
CA GLU A 342 -4.22 -0.26 14.19
C GLU A 342 -3.56 -1.64 14.14
N ALA A 343 -3.06 -2.11 15.29
CA ALA A 343 -2.46 -3.43 15.44
C ALA A 343 -3.43 -4.60 15.16
N GLN A 344 -4.74 -4.45 15.40
CA GLN A 344 -5.73 -5.47 15.03
C GLN A 344 -5.85 -5.62 13.51
N CYS A 345 -5.72 -4.51 12.77
CA CYS A 345 -5.81 -4.52 11.31
C CYS A 345 -4.67 -5.31 10.64
N PHE A 346 -3.48 -5.37 11.26
CA PHE A 346 -2.36 -6.19 10.79
C PHE A 346 -2.49 -7.70 11.10
N LEU A 347 -3.38 -8.08 12.03
CA LEU A 347 -3.41 -9.45 12.57
C LEU A 347 -3.83 -10.50 11.52
N GLY A 348 -4.65 -10.15 10.54
CA GLY A 348 -5.06 -11.03 9.44
C GLY A 348 -3.88 -11.45 8.56
N GLY A 349 -3.15 -10.47 8.03
CA GLY A 349 -1.91 -10.69 7.26
C GLY A 349 -0.85 -11.47 8.04
N LEU A 350 -0.63 -11.14 9.33
CA LEU A 350 0.32 -11.86 10.18
C LEU A 350 -0.08 -13.33 10.41
N LYS A 351 -1.37 -13.64 10.58
CA LYS A 351 -1.86 -15.02 10.69
C LYS A 351 -1.59 -15.81 9.40
N ARG A 352 -1.79 -15.23 8.21
CA ARG A 352 -1.44 -15.87 6.92
C ARG A 352 0.07 -16.08 6.79
N ALA A 353 0.87 -15.07 7.12
CA ALA A 353 2.32 -15.13 7.06
C ALA A 353 2.90 -16.21 7.98
N ARG A 354 2.34 -16.38 9.20
CA ARG A 354 2.73 -17.42 10.17
C ARG A 354 2.64 -18.83 9.57
N THR A 355 1.51 -19.15 8.95
CA THR A 355 1.23 -20.48 8.39
C THR A 355 2.04 -20.80 7.13
N ALA A 356 2.56 -19.79 6.43
CA ALA A 356 3.21 -19.98 5.14
C ALA A 356 4.61 -20.64 5.18
N MET A 357 5.25 -20.72 6.36
CA MET A 357 6.63 -21.21 6.50
C MET A 357 6.82 -22.37 7.48
N PHE A 358 6.08 -22.37 8.59
CA PHE A 358 6.18 -23.40 9.62
C PHE A 358 4.77 -23.95 9.92
N ASP A 359 4.33 -24.90 9.11
CA ASP A 359 3.13 -25.70 9.39
C ASP A 359 3.48 -26.80 10.41
N ARG A 360 2.99 -26.67 11.65
CA ARG A 360 3.44 -27.48 12.79
C ARG A 360 2.39 -27.74 13.86
N LYS A 361 2.48 -28.93 14.45
CA LYS A 361 1.81 -29.33 15.69
C LYS A 361 2.73 -28.99 16.88
N SER A 362 2.14 -28.75 18.05
CA SER A 362 2.84 -28.60 19.36
C SER A 362 3.62 -27.30 19.60
N MET A 363 3.23 -26.18 18.99
CA MET A 363 3.76 -24.84 19.34
C MET A 363 3.24 -24.35 20.71
N LYS A 364 3.97 -23.43 21.36
CA LYS A 364 3.44 -22.62 22.47
C LYS A 364 2.31 -21.71 21.99
N LYS A 365 1.55 -21.13 22.92
CA LYS A 365 0.45 -20.21 22.63
C LYS A 365 0.98 -18.95 21.92
N ASP A 366 0.26 -18.49 20.89
CA ASP A 366 0.67 -17.40 19.99
C ASP A 366 0.59 -15.99 20.62
N ASP A 367 1.01 -15.83 21.88
CA ASP A 367 0.91 -14.57 22.61
C ASP A 367 1.74 -13.44 21.96
N TYR A 368 2.77 -13.80 21.19
CA TYR A 368 3.54 -12.88 20.38
C TYR A 368 2.74 -12.24 19.22
N LEU A 369 1.72 -12.91 18.66
CA LEU A 369 0.96 -12.38 17.50
C LEU A 369 0.14 -11.13 17.84
N ALA A 370 -0.31 -10.98 19.09
CA ALA A 370 -0.97 -9.77 19.56
C ALA A 370 0.05 -8.68 19.93
N PHE A 371 1.19 -9.08 20.50
CA PHE A 371 2.18 -8.15 21.03
C PHE A 371 3.00 -7.46 19.93
N ILE A 372 3.45 -8.19 18.90
CA ILE A 372 4.26 -7.65 17.78
C ILE A 372 3.61 -6.42 17.11
N PRO A 373 2.39 -6.50 16.56
CA PRO A 373 1.79 -5.36 15.89
C PRO A 373 1.50 -4.22 16.87
N SER A 374 1.09 -4.53 18.11
CA SER A 374 0.86 -3.54 19.17
C SER A 374 2.13 -2.73 19.49
N THR A 375 3.28 -3.39 19.62
CA THR A 375 4.57 -2.73 19.85
C THR A 375 5.00 -1.88 18.66
N VAL A 376 4.90 -2.40 17.44
CA VAL A 376 5.32 -1.69 16.22
C VAL A 376 4.42 -0.48 15.93
N CYS A 377 3.10 -0.61 16.04
CA CYS A 377 2.17 0.52 15.88
C CYS A 377 2.35 1.57 16.98
N CYS A 378 2.54 1.17 18.25
CA CYS A 378 2.85 2.13 19.32
C CYS A 378 4.17 2.87 19.06
N ALA A 379 5.22 2.20 18.58
CA ALA A 379 6.49 2.83 18.25
C ALA A 379 6.39 3.81 17.07
N ASN A 380 5.67 3.42 16.01
CA ASN A 380 5.42 4.27 14.84
C ASN A 380 4.64 5.55 15.22
N ASN A 381 3.59 5.41 16.05
CA ASN A 381 2.77 6.53 16.48
C ASN A 381 3.44 7.39 17.57
N LEU A 382 4.29 6.84 18.44
CA LEU A 382 4.99 7.55 19.52
C LEU A 382 5.73 8.79 19.02
N GLN A 383 6.51 8.65 17.95
CA GLN A 383 7.29 9.74 17.35
C GLN A 383 6.64 10.33 16.10
N ARG A 384 5.42 9.89 15.74
CA ARG A 384 4.77 10.20 14.46
C ARG A 384 5.72 9.93 13.29
N ALA A 385 6.33 8.74 13.27
CA ALA A 385 7.30 8.35 12.25
C ALA A 385 6.65 8.17 10.87
N LEU A 386 5.36 7.81 10.85
CA LEU A 386 4.50 7.67 9.66
C LEU A 386 5.11 6.78 8.56
N ILE A 387 5.80 5.72 8.99
CA ILE A 387 6.44 4.74 8.11
C ILE A 387 5.36 4.06 7.25
N LYS A 388 5.67 3.83 5.97
CA LYS A 388 4.79 3.16 5.02
C LYS A 388 4.25 1.82 5.53
N THR A 389 2.96 1.59 5.31
CA THR A 389 2.21 0.45 5.87
C THR A 389 2.84 -0.91 5.54
N ASP A 390 3.36 -1.09 4.32
CA ASP A 390 3.96 -2.36 3.92
C ASP A 390 5.36 -2.57 4.54
N ILE A 391 6.12 -1.49 4.82
CA ILE A 391 7.36 -1.58 5.61
C ILE A 391 7.05 -2.04 7.05
N LEU A 392 6.00 -1.49 7.67
CA LEU A 392 5.57 -1.92 9.00
C LEU A 392 5.16 -3.39 9.00
N HIS A 393 4.36 -3.82 8.02
CA HIS A 393 3.97 -5.22 7.85
C HIS A 393 5.18 -6.15 7.70
N ASP A 394 6.11 -5.85 6.78
CA ASP A 394 7.25 -6.71 6.49
C ASP A 394 8.23 -6.78 7.67
N PHE A 395 8.33 -5.71 8.47
CA PHE A 395 9.07 -5.69 9.72
C PHE A 395 8.40 -6.54 10.81
N MET A 396 7.07 -6.46 10.97
CA MET A 396 6.32 -7.35 11.87
C MET A 396 6.46 -8.83 11.45
N VAL A 397 6.42 -9.13 10.15
CA VAL A 397 6.65 -10.47 9.59
C VAL A 397 8.06 -10.98 9.90
N LEU A 398 9.09 -10.12 9.84
CA LEU A 398 10.44 -10.51 10.28
C LEU A 398 10.46 -10.87 11.77
N ILE A 399 9.91 -10.01 12.64
CA ILE A 399 9.91 -10.25 14.10
C ILE A 399 9.19 -11.57 14.40
N MET A 400 8.05 -11.82 13.76
CA MET A 400 7.31 -13.07 13.87
C MET A 400 8.15 -14.28 13.42
N ARG A 401 8.85 -14.18 12.27
CA ARG A 401 9.76 -15.24 11.78
C ARG A 401 10.96 -15.47 12.69
N VAL A 402 11.41 -14.44 13.42
CA VAL A 402 12.47 -14.55 14.43
C VAL A 402 12.01 -15.38 15.63
N TYR A 403 10.80 -15.16 16.16
CA TYR A 403 10.22 -16.03 17.19
C TYR A 403 10.11 -17.49 16.70
N GLN A 404 9.60 -17.70 15.49
CA GLN A 404 9.52 -19.04 14.89
C GLN A 404 10.90 -19.69 14.67
N LEU A 405 11.94 -18.89 14.41
CA LEU A 405 13.32 -19.38 14.29
C LEU A 405 13.88 -19.83 15.63
N ASP A 406 13.72 -19.04 16.70
CA ASP A 406 14.21 -19.36 18.04
C ASP A 406 13.62 -20.71 18.51
N GLU A 407 12.29 -20.85 18.47
CA GLU A 407 11.61 -22.10 18.82
C GLU A 407 12.00 -23.27 17.91
N TYR A 408 12.19 -23.04 16.62
CA TYR A 408 12.64 -24.07 15.68
C TYR A 408 14.08 -24.55 15.96
N MET A 409 14.97 -23.62 16.31
CA MET A 409 16.36 -23.95 16.64
C MET A 409 16.42 -24.75 17.95
N GLU A 410 15.66 -24.35 18.97
CA GLU A 410 15.65 -25.01 20.28
C GLU A 410 14.92 -26.35 20.30
N HIS A 411 13.90 -26.57 19.46
CA HIS A 411 13.16 -27.83 19.38
C HIS A 411 13.70 -28.77 18.29
N ASP A 412 13.33 -28.57 17.01
CA ASP A 412 13.64 -29.55 15.95
C ASP A 412 15.15 -29.62 15.63
N VAL A 413 15.82 -28.46 15.48
CA VAL A 413 17.23 -28.45 15.06
C VAL A 413 18.14 -28.95 16.17
N ALA A 414 17.76 -28.72 17.44
CA ALA A 414 18.46 -29.27 18.58
C ALA A 414 18.47 -30.81 18.53
N GLU A 415 17.32 -31.47 18.38
CA GLU A 415 17.21 -32.94 18.33
C GLU A 415 18.19 -33.56 17.32
N GLU A 416 18.26 -33.02 16.10
CA GLU A 416 19.15 -33.53 15.04
C GLU A 416 20.62 -33.07 15.16
N LEU A 417 20.91 -32.07 15.99
CA LEU A 417 22.19 -31.33 15.94
C LEU A 417 23.42 -32.23 16.09
N GLU A 418 23.36 -33.26 16.92
CA GLU A 418 24.53 -34.08 17.27
C GLU A 418 24.98 -34.99 16.12
N ASN A 419 24.02 -35.55 15.38
CA ASN A 419 24.28 -36.40 14.23
C ASN A 419 24.60 -35.57 12.97
N ASN A 420 23.99 -34.37 12.84
CA ASN A 420 24.00 -33.57 11.63
C ASN A 420 24.82 -32.25 11.75
N LEU A 421 25.57 -32.03 12.85
CA LEU A 421 26.29 -30.76 13.12
C LEU A 421 27.14 -30.24 11.95
N PRO A 422 27.94 -31.06 11.24
CA PRO A 422 28.74 -30.57 10.11
C PRO A 422 27.88 -30.12 8.94
N GLU A 423 26.79 -30.84 8.67
CA GLU A 423 25.85 -30.52 7.59
C GLU A 423 25.09 -29.23 7.91
N ILE A 424 24.53 -29.09 9.11
CA ILE A 424 23.81 -27.87 9.54
C ILE A 424 24.76 -26.65 9.47
N LYS A 425 26.01 -26.78 9.95
CA LYS A 425 27.01 -25.71 9.82
C LYS A 425 27.36 -25.40 8.37
N GLU A 426 27.45 -26.39 7.48
CA GLU A 426 27.68 -26.15 6.04
C GLU A 426 26.44 -25.66 5.27
N VAL A 427 25.21 -25.94 5.73
CA VAL A 427 23.98 -25.33 5.20
C VAL A 427 23.98 -23.84 5.54
N ILE A 428 24.18 -23.50 6.82
CA ILE A 428 24.28 -22.10 7.28
C ILE A 428 25.39 -21.37 6.50
N ARG A 429 26.59 -21.93 6.38
CA ARG A 429 27.71 -21.32 5.63
C ARG A 429 27.47 -21.30 4.10
N GLY A 430 26.82 -22.33 3.57
CA GLY A 430 26.67 -22.60 2.14
C GLY A 430 25.70 -21.64 1.45
N ILE A 431 24.67 -21.19 2.15
CA ILE A 431 23.68 -20.23 1.65
C ILE A 431 24.32 -18.88 1.31
N PHE A 432 25.40 -18.49 2.01
CA PHE A 432 26.15 -17.26 1.75
C PHE A 432 27.27 -17.40 0.70
N LYS A 433 27.47 -18.59 0.11
CA LYS A 433 28.39 -18.80 -1.02
C LYS A 433 27.69 -18.37 -2.33
N ARG A 434 28.42 -17.74 -3.27
CA ARG A 434 27.89 -17.17 -4.54
C ARG A 434 26.99 -18.13 -5.35
N ASP A 435 27.26 -19.44 -5.32
CA ASP A 435 26.51 -20.44 -6.08
C ASP A 435 25.32 -21.06 -5.32
N GLY A 436 25.21 -20.81 -4.01
CA GLY A 436 23.97 -20.98 -3.25
C GLY A 436 22.96 -19.89 -3.61
N ILE A 437 23.44 -18.63 -3.63
CA ILE A 437 22.65 -17.46 -4.04
C ILE A 437 22.08 -17.65 -5.46
N LYS A 438 22.89 -18.05 -6.45
CA LYS A 438 22.38 -18.28 -7.83
C LYS A 438 21.30 -19.36 -7.93
N ARG A 439 21.41 -20.46 -7.16
CA ARG A 439 20.40 -21.53 -7.14
C ARG A 439 19.13 -21.09 -6.44
N ASN A 440 19.24 -20.39 -5.32
CA ASN A 440 18.10 -19.90 -4.55
C ASN A 440 17.39 -18.75 -5.28
N VAL A 441 18.12 -17.86 -5.95
CA VAL A 441 17.54 -16.87 -6.88
C VAL A 441 16.84 -17.58 -8.04
N LYS A 442 17.41 -18.63 -8.66
CA LYS A 442 16.68 -19.39 -9.68
C LYS A 442 15.41 -20.06 -9.13
N ARG A 443 15.42 -20.59 -7.90
CA ARG A 443 14.25 -21.23 -7.25
C ARG A 443 13.18 -20.20 -6.87
N ALA A 444 13.56 -19.07 -6.29
CA ALA A 444 12.66 -17.96 -5.96
C ALA A 444 12.10 -17.28 -7.22
N VAL A 445 12.92 -17.06 -8.25
CA VAL A 445 12.46 -16.56 -9.56
C VAL A 445 11.61 -17.61 -10.29
N ALA A 446 11.85 -18.92 -10.12
CA ALA A 446 10.95 -19.95 -10.65
C ALA A 446 9.63 -20.03 -9.88
N GLN A 447 9.62 -19.76 -8.56
CA GLN A 447 8.39 -19.62 -7.77
C GLN A 447 7.62 -18.34 -8.16
N ALA A 448 8.31 -17.25 -8.45
CA ALA A 448 7.68 -16.02 -9.00
C ALA A 448 7.20 -16.19 -10.45
N LYS A 449 7.97 -16.88 -11.31
CA LYS A 449 7.62 -17.16 -12.71
C LYS A 449 6.65 -18.33 -12.90
N GLY A 450 6.45 -19.17 -11.87
CA GLY A 450 5.38 -20.17 -11.83
C GLY A 450 3.97 -19.56 -11.90
N SER A 451 3.86 -18.23 -11.79
CA SER A 451 2.63 -17.45 -11.98
C SER A 451 2.52 -16.76 -13.35
N VAL A 452 3.49 -16.92 -14.27
CA VAL A 452 3.49 -16.23 -15.57
C VAL A 452 3.96 -17.18 -16.68
N HIS A 453 3.00 -17.74 -17.42
CA HIS A 453 3.28 -18.46 -18.67
C HIS A 453 3.13 -17.51 -19.86
N THR A 454 4.12 -16.64 -20.08
CA THR A 454 4.24 -15.89 -21.33
C THR A 454 4.77 -16.81 -22.41
N SER A 455 3.87 -17.31 -23.26
CA SER A 455 4.22 -17.96 -24.52
C SER A 455 4.60 -16.90 -25.56
N GLU A 456 5.88 -16.55 -25.66
CA GLU A 456 6.39 -15.75 -26.78
C GLU A 456 7.91 -15.92 -26.95
N ASP A 457 8.32 -17.05 -27.53
CA ASP A 457 9.66 -17.28 -28.08
C ASP A 457 9.55 -17.48 -29.61
N HIS A 458 9.13 -16.43 -30.31
CA HIS A 458 9.23 -16.35 -31.77
C HIS A 458 10.56 -15.70 -32.19
N THR A 459 11.63 -16.49 -32.13
CA THR A 459 12.90 -16.12 -32.77
C THR A 459 12.89 -16.54 -34.24
N ASN A 460 13.14 -15.59 -35.14
CA ASN A 460 13.11 -15.80 -36.59
C ASN A 460 14.25 -16.72 -37.07
N GLY A 461 13.96 -18.00 -37.25
CA GLY A 461 14.85 -18.99 -37.83
C GLY A 461 14.61 -19.22 -39.33
N HIS A 462 15.39 -18.56 -40.20
CA HIS A 462 15.39 -18.84 -41.64
C HIS A 462 15.66 -20.33 -41.90
N SER A 463 14.72 -21.03 -42.53
CA SER A 463 14.91 -22.37 -43.08
C SER A 463 14.69 -22.35 -44.59
N LYS A 464 15.72 -22.76 -45.35
CA LYS A 464 15.67 -22.85 -46.81
C LYS A 464 14.75 -24.00 -47.22
N GLY A 465 13.91 -23.77 -48.22
CA GLY A 465 13.13 -24.86 -48.82
C GLY A 465 13.99 -25.79 -49.67
N ASN A 466 13.56 -27.04 -49.80
CA ASN A 466 13.65 -27.76 -51.06
C ASN A 466 12.55 -28.84 -51.15
N SER A 467 11.72 -28.68 -52.18
CA SER A 467 10.95 -29.69 -52.92
C SER A 467 11.15 -31.18 -52.57
N ALA A 468 10.04 -31.90 -52.33
CA ALA A 468 9.49 -32.85 -53.31
C ALA A 468 8.13 -33.45 -52.87
N GLN A 469 7.16 -33.42 -53.78
CA GLN A 469 5.93 -34.25 -53.83
C GLN A 469 6.19 -35.39 -54.88
N PRO A 470 5.25 -36.30 -55.23
CA PRO A 470 3.98 -36.71 -54.61
C PRO A 470 3.75 -38.26 -54.59
N SER A 471 2.60 -38.71 -54.06
CA SER A 471 1.69 -39.82 -54.52
C SER A 471 0.95 -40.44 -53.31
N ASN A 472 -0.37 -40.26 -53.18
CA ASN A 472 -1.50 -40.97 -53.82
C ASN A 472 -1.70 -42.42 -53.32
N GLY A 473 -2.83 -42.71 -52.63
CA GLY A 473 -3.19 -44.06 -52.24
C GLY A 473 -4.31 -44.20 -51.18
N ASP A 474 -5.52 -43.73 -51.50
CA ASP A 474 -6.80 -44.18 -50.92
C ASP A 474 -7.60 -44.85 -52.08
N PRO A 475 -8.67 -45.68 -51.90
CA PRO A 475 -9.61 -45.70 -50.77
C PRO A 475 -10.15 -47.10 -50.35
N HIS A 476 -11.29 -47.11 -49.62
CA HIS A 476 -12.29 -48.19 -49.43
C HIS A 476 -12.02 -49.25 -48.31
N THR A 477 -13.00 -49.71 -47.51
CA THR A 477 -14.47 -49.43 -47.47
C THR A 477 -15.12 -49.79 -46.11
N GLN A 478 -16.21 -49.08 -45.77
CA GLN A 478 -17.45 -49.54 -45.10
C GLN A 478 -17.37 -50.23 -43.71
N SER A 479 -17.90 -49.59 -42.64
CA SER A 479 -19.31 -49.67 -42.15
C SER A 479 -19.46 -50.75 -41.06
N ASN A 480 -20.35 -50.78 -40.05
CA ASN A 480 -21.56 -50.05 -39.61
C ASN A 480 -21.73 -50.39 -38.08
N LYS A 481 -22.59 -49.83 -37.21
CA LYS A 481 -23.67 -48.82 -37.24
C LYS A 481 -23.99 -48.36 -35.78
N HIS A 482 -24.28 -47.06 -35.56
CA HIS A 482 -25.32 -46.48 -34.66
C HIS A 482 -25.42 -46.87 -33.15
N HIS A 483 -25.85 -46.01 -32.21
CA HIS A 483 -26.77 -44.85 -32.28
C HIS A 483 -26.39 -43.68 -31.32
N ASN A 484 -27.16 -42.58 -31.39
CA ASN A 484 -26.84 -41.23 -30.85
C ASN A 484 -27.30 -40.96 -29.39
N GLY A 485 -26.76 -39.89 -28.77
CA GLY A 485 -27.37 -39.27 -27.58
C GLY A 485 -26.72 -37.98 -27.06
N ALA A 486 -27.28 -36.81 -27.44
CA ALA A 486 -27.17 -35.48 -26.80
C ALA A 486 -25.78 -34.82 -26.62
N GLY A 487 -25.48 -33.81 -27.43
CA GLY A 487 -24.43 -32.83 -27.16
C GLY A 487 -24.93 -31.62 -26.37
N LYS A 488 -24.04 -30.99 -25.58
CA LYS A 488 -24.16 -29.61 -25.08
C LYS A 488 -22.91 -28.84 -25.49
N GLY A 489 -23.08 -27.70 -26.15
CA GLY A 489 -21.96 -26.85 -26.55
C GLY A 489 -21.29 -26.21 -25.33
N HIS A 490 -19.96 -26.25 -25.28
CA HIS A 490 -19.18 -25.39 -24.37
C HIS A 490 -19.03 -24.00 -25.00
N VAL A 491 -19.40 -22.98 -24.24
CA VAL A 491 -19.07 -21.58 -24.54
C VAL A 491 -17.77 -21.25 -23.80
N ASN A 492 -16.82 -20.66 -24.50
CA ASN A 492 -15.51 -20.33 -23.93
C ASN A 492 -15.64 -19.20 -22.89
N GLY A 493 -15.51 -19.54 -21.61
CA GLY A 493 -15.24 -18.56 -20.55
C GLY A 493 -13.77 -18.16 -20.59
N ALA A 494 -13.47 -16.93 -21.02
CA ALA A 494 -12.14 -16.36 -20.88
C ALA A 494 -11.90 -16.00 -19.40
N ALA A 495 -10.93 -16.64 -18.76
CA ALA A 495 -10.59 -16.40 -17.36
C ALA A 495 -9.74 -15.14 -17.19
N GLU A 496 -10.00 -14.40 -16.12
CA GLU A 496 -9.32 -13.16 -15.75
C GLU A 496 -7.85 -13.38 -15.33
N PRO A 497 -6.93 -12.45 -15.67
CA PRO A 497 -5.59 -12.43 -15.08
C PRO A 497 -5.63 -11.81 -13.68
N SER A 498 -6.00 -12.62 -12.69
CA SER A 498 -6.01 -12.20 -11.28
C SER A 498 -4.58 -11.94 -10.75
N LEU A 499 -4.22 -10.66 -10.56
CA LEU A 499 -3.01 -10.23 -9.84
C LEU A 499 -3.15 -10.42 -8.33
N VAL A 500 -3.38 -11.67 -7.91
CA VAL A 500 -3.29 -12.09 -6.52
C VAL A 500 -1.96 -12.81 -6.36
N HIS A 501 -1.13 -12.37 -5.40
CA HIS A 501 -0.03 -13.20 -4.91
C HIS A 501 -0.60 -14.40 -4.12
N LYS A 502 -1.21 -15.35 -4.85
CA LYS A 502 -1.53 -16.67 -4.34
C LYS A 502 -0.20 -17.37 -4.09
N SER A 503 0.28 -17.28 -2.86
CA SER A 503 1.31 -18.17 -2.34
C SER A 503 0.74 -19.58 -2.35
N THR A 504 0.97 -20.29 -3.45
CA THR A 504 0.68 -21.72 -3.53
C THR A 504 1.64 -22.42 -2.58
N CYS A 505 1.07 -23.01 -1.51
CA CYS A 505 1.85 -23.78 -0.54
C CYS A 505 2.77 -24.77 -1.25
N PRO A 506 4.10 -24.70 -1.04
CA PRO A 506 4.94 -25.86 -1.24
C PRO A 506 4.40 -26.99 -0.34
N ALA A 507 4.42 -28.23 -0.84
CA ALA A 507 4.18 -29.39 0.02
C ALA A 507 5.09 -29.31 1.25
N ALA A 508 4.58 -29.74 2.41
CA ALA A 508 5.24 -29.62 3.72
C ALA A 508 6.73 -29.99 3.62
N LEU A 509 7.61 -28.99 3.82
CA LEU A 509 9.05 -29.13 3.61
C LEU A 509 9.58 -30.27 4.50
N SER A 510 10.15 -31.29 3.84
CA SER A 510 10.39 -32.61 4.41
C SER A 510 11.69 -32.76 5.18
N SER A 511 12.65 -31.84 5.02
CA SER A 511 13.88 -31.80 5.82
C SER A 511 13.98 -30.49 6.63
N PRO A 512 14.64 -30.51 7.80
CA PRO A 512 14.96 -29.27 8.52
C PRO A 512 15.83 -28.30 7.70
N ASN A 513 16.74 -28.84 6.88
CA ASN A 513 17.60 -28.06 6.01
C ASN A 513 16.80 -27.26 4.95
N ASP A 514 15.69 -27.80 4.42
CA ASP A 514 14.80 -27.09 3.50
C ASP A 514 14.03 -25.94 4.18
N ARG A 515 13.55 -26.15 5.42
CA ARG A 515 12.84 -25.11 6.19
C ARG A 515 13.76 -23.95 6.53
N LEU A 516 14.98 -24.25 6.98
CA LEU A 516 16.00 -23.25 7.27
C LEU A 516 16.40 -22.47 6.01
N GLN A 517 16.61 -23.16 4.88
CA GLN A 517 16.85 -22.51 3.59
C GLN A 517 15.70 -21.59 3.15
N SER A 518 14.45 -22.02 3.34
CA SER A 518 13.27 -21.22 2.99
C SER A 518 13.17 -19.95 3.83
N LEU A 519 13.34 -20.07 5.17
CA LEU A 519 13.42 -18.92 6.08
C LEU A 519 14.52 -17.95 5.66
N MET A 520 15.75 -18.43 5.48
CA MET A 520 16.87 -17.57 5.11
C MET A 520 16.64 -16.88 3.76
N SER A 521 16.09 -17.61 2.79
CA SER A 521 15.70 -17.05 1.48
C SER A 521 14.62 -15.96 1.61
N SER A 522 13.63 -16.16 2.48
CA SER A 522 12.51 -15.22 2.69
C SER A 522 12.94 -13.85 3.26
N ILE A 523 14.11 -13.80 3.91
CA ILE A 523 14.72 -12.58 4.45
C ILE A 523 15.65 -11.96 3.41
N VAL A 524 16.62 -12.72 2.89
CA VAL A 524 17.71 -12.15 2.08
C VAL A 524 17.35 -11.91 0.60
N HIS A 525 16.28 -12.53 0.11
CA HIS A 525 15.71 -12.26 -1.22
C HIS A 525 14.45 -11.40 -1.17
N HIS A 526 14.16 -10.74 -0.04
CA HIS A 526 13.08 -9.76 0.03
C HIS A 526 13.30 -8.63 -1.00
N PRO A 527 12.27 -8.18 -1.75
CA PRO A 527 12.46 -7.19 -2.83
C PRO A 527 13.21 -5.93 -2.39
N GLN A 528 12.85 -5.36 -1.22
CA GLN A 528 13.52 -4.19 -0.69
C GLN A 528 14.95 -4.45 -0.20
N VAL A 529 15.26 -5.67 0.31
CA VAL A 529 16.65 -6.09 0.60
C VAL A 529 17.48 -6.25 -0.67
N LEU A 530 16.85 -6.74 -1.76
CA LEU A 530 17.51 -6.88 -3.05
C LEU A 530 17.80 -5.53 -3.71
N ALA A 531 16.92 -4.54 -3.52
CA ALA A 531 17.02 -3.18 -4.05
C ALA A 531 17.89 -2.21 -3.22
N ALA A 532 18.14 -2.53 -1.94
CA ALA A 532 18.98 -1.72 -1.05
C ALA A 532 20.44 -1.61 -1.53
N THR A 533 21.18 -0.65 -0.98
CA THR A 533 22.61 -0.42 -1.29
C THR A 533 23.45 -1.68 -1.03
N THR A 534 24.57 -1.83 -1.73
CA THR A 534 25.50 -2.97 -1.55
C THR A 534 25.94 -3.17 -0.10
N TYR A 535 26.06 -2.09 0.68
CA TYR A 535 26.35 -2.16 2.12
C TYR A 535 25.14 -2.65 2.90
N ASN A 536 23.98 -1.98 2.81
CA ASN A 536 22.78 -2.36 3.58
C ASN A 536 22.38 -3.80 3.28
N LYS A 537 22.34 -4.20 2.00
CA LYS A 537 22.03 -5.57 1.56
C LYS A 537 22.94 -6.64 2.20
N GLN A 538 24.21 -6.33 2.45
CA GLN A 538 25.13 -7.28 3.08
C GLN A 538 24.90 -7.45 4.59
N GLN A 539 24.25 -6.50 5.26
CA GLN A 539 24.05 -6.59 6.71
C GLN A 539 23.05 -7.69 7.13
N PRO A 540 21.83 -7.81 6.56
CA PRO A 540 20.96 -8.94 6.85
C PRO A 540 21.62 -10.31 6.58
N HIS A 541 22.47 -10.40 5.55
CA HIS A 541 23.24 -11.63 5.31
C HIS A 541 24.24 -11.95 6.44
N ARG A 542 24.95 -10.94 6.97
CA ARG A 542 25.88 -11.13 8.09
C ARG A 542 25.15 -11.43 9.39
N GLU A 543 24.19 -10.59 9.77
CA GLU A 543 23.50 -10.72 11.06
C GLU A 543 22.67 -12.01 11.14
N LEU A 544 22.05 -12.44 10.04
CA LEU A 544 21.35 -13.74 9.99
C LEU A 544 22.32 -14.91 10.14
N ARG A 545 23.52 -14.82 9.56
CA ARG A 545 24.56 -15.85 9.72
C ARG A 545 25.04 -15.95 11.16
N GLU A 546 25.38 -14.82 11.77
CA GLU A 546 25.86 -14.78 13.15
C GLU A 546 24.77 -15.20 14.14
N CYS A 547 23.52 -14.79 13.93
CA CYS A 547 22.36 -15.29 14.67
C CYS A 547 22.25 -16.83 14.63
N LEU A 548 22.27 -17.43 13.45
CA LEU A 548 22.13 -18.89 13.30
C LEU A 548 23.32 -19.66 13.90
N LEU A 549 24.54 -19.16 13.73
CA LEU A 549 25.73 -19.74 14.36
C LEU A 549 25.67 -19.61 15.89
N ALA A 550 25.18 -18.49 16.42
CA ALA A 550 25.00 -18.29 17.84
C ALA A 550 23.96 -19.24 18.44
N HIS A 551 22.84 -19.52 17.75
CA HIS A 551 21.88 -20.55 18.14
C HIS A 551 22.55 -21.93 18.26
N VAL A 552 23.31 -22.33 17.24
CA VAL A 552 24.06 -23.60 17.26
C VAL A 552 25.06 -23.65 18.42
N THR A 553 25.79 -22.57 18.70
CA THR A 553 26.70 -22.49 19.85
C THR A 553 25.96 -22.66 21.17
N GLN A 554 24.83 -21.97 21.37
CA GLN A 554 24.04 -22.13 22.60
C GLN A 554 23.58 -23.56 22.82
N ILE A 555 23.05 -24.22 21.79
CA ILE A 555 22.51 -25.59 21.92
C ILE A 555 23.64 -26.54 22.33
N MET A 556 24.84 -26.36 21.76
CA MET A 556 26.04 -27.11 22.15
C MET A 556 26.46 -26.82 23.60
N ASP A 557 26.58 -25.56 24.00
CA ASP A 557 26.95 -25.15 25.36
C ASP A 557 25.98 -25.71 26.40
N SER A 558 24.67 -25.63 26.11
CA SER A 558 23.59 -26.10 26.99
C SER A 558 23.61 -27.63 27.14
N ARG A 559 23.82 -28.36 26.05
CA ARG A 559 23.96 -29.82 26.08
C ARG A 559 25.19 -30.26 26.87
N GLN A 560 26.33 -29.58 26.70
CA GLN A 560 27.54 -29.91 27.44
C GLN A 560 27.35 -29.68 28.95
N ALA A 561 26.67 -28.59 29.34
CA ALA A 561 26.35 -28.30 30.73
C ALA A 561 25.36 -29.30 31.36
N MET A 562 24.55 -30.02 30.57
CA MET A 562 23.63 -31.04 31.06
C MET A 562 24.20 -32.47 31.10
N GLN A 563 25.50 -32.66 30.81
CA GLN A 563 26.11 -34.00 30.87
C GLN A 563 26.40 -34.43 32.32
N PRO A 564 25.89 -35.60 32.79
CA PRO A 564 25.88 -35.97 34.20
C PRO A 564 27.27 -36.17 34.85
N ASP A 565 28.33 -36.38 34.06
CA ASP A 565 29.71 -36.52 34.57
C ASP A 565 30.49 -35.19 34.66
N GLN A 566 29.96 -34.06 34.15
CA GLN A 566 30.70 -32.77 34.11
C GLN A 566 30.33 -31.76 35.22
N ASP A 567 29.40 -32.12 36.11
CA ASP A 567 28.72 -31.26 37.09
C ASP A 567 29.61 -30.49 38.11
N ARG A 568 30.94 -30.69 38.06
CA ARG A 568 31.94 -29.96 38.89
C ARG A 568 33.07 -29.29 38.10
N ASN A 569 33.21 -29.58 36.81
CA ASN A 569 34.36 -29.14 35.99
C ASN A 569 33.98 -28.48 34.65
N TRP A 570 32.69 -28.33 34.33
CA TRP A 570 32.28 -27.55 33.15
C TRP A 570 32.68 -26.08 33.33
N LEU A 571 33.54 -25.59 32.42
CA LEU A 571 33.96 -24.20 32.34
C LEU A 571 33.39 -23.57 31.06
N PRO A 572 32.73 -22.40 31.14
CA PRO A 572 32.31 -21.66 29.95
C PRO A 572 33.50 -21.36 29.02
N GLN A 573 33.30 -21.55 27.72
CA GLN A 573 34.34 -21.33 26.70
C GLN A 573 34.84 -19.86 26.64
N THR A 574 34.04 -18.91 27.14
CA THR A 574 34.39 -17.49 27.21
C THR A 574 33.83 -16.84 28.48
N SER A 575 34.29 -15.64 28.82
CA SER A 575 33.71 -14.87 29.94
C SER A 575 32.23 -14.54 29.68
N TYR A 576 31.41 -14.42 30.74
CA TYR A 576 30.01 -13.99 30.60
C TYR A 576 29.85 -12.68 29.81
N HIS A 577 30.76 -11.73 30.01
CA HIS A 577 30.80 -10.46 29.27
C HIS A 577 31.02 -10.66 27.75
N THR A 578 31.87 -11.62 27.37
CA THR A 578 32.15 -12.00 25.98
C THR A 578 30.97 -12.76 25.37
N TRP A 579 30.47 -13.78 26.06
CA TRP A 579 29.31 -14.58 25.65
C TRP A 579 28.09 -13.69 25.43
N LEU A 580 27.79 -12.78 26.37
CA LEU A 580 26.64 -11.88 26.28
C LEU A 580 26.71 -10.98 25.03
N ARG A 581 27.90 -10.49 24.69
CA ARG A 581 28.18 -9.66 23.50
C ARG A 581 28.26 -10.41 22.17
N THR A 582 28.20 -11.74 22.20
CA THR A 582 28.33 -12.60 21.02
C THR A 582 27.16 -13.58 20.97
N THR A 583 27.29 -14.76 21.57
CA THR A 583 26.26 -15.82 21.59
C THR A 583 24.94 -15.37 22.24
N GLY A 584 24.97 -14.46 23.21
CA GLY A 584 23.78 -13.92 23.88
C GLY A 584 23.00 -12.94 22.98
N SER A 585 23.63 -11.83 22.58
CA SER A 585 22.99 -10.78 21.78
C SER A 585 22.67 -11.20 20.35
N SER A 586 23.54 -11.96 19.67
CA SER A 586 23.28 -12.33 18.27
C SER A 586 22.06 -13.24 18.11
N ARG A 587 21.75 -14.08 19.12
CA ARG A 587 20.51 -14.88 19.12
C ARG A 587 19.24 -14.06 19.33
N SER A 588 19.31 -12.95 20.07
CA SER A 588 18.16 -12.04 20.25
C SER A 588 17.64 -11.41 18.95
N CYS A 589 18.38 -11.59 17.83
CA CYS A 589 18.07 -11.05 16.51
C CYS A 589 17.94 -9.53 16.42
N ALA A 590 18.18 -8.76 17.48
CA ALA A 590 18.11 -7.30 17.43
C ALA A 590 19.01 -6.68 16.32
N PRO A 591 20.26 -7.13 16.11
CA PRO A 591 21.09 -6.65 14.99
C PRO A 591 20.49 -7.00 13.61
N LEU A 592 19.94 -8.20 13.45
CA LEU A 592 19.26 -8.64 12.22
C LEU A 592 18.00 -7.80 11.95
N SER A 593 17.21 -7.50 12.98
CA SER A 593 16.02 -6.65 12.90
C SER A 593 16.37 -5.24 12.42
N LEU A 594 17.43 -4.63 12.98
CA LEU A 594 17.95 -3.34 12.50
C LEU A 594 18.40 -3.42 11.04
N ALA A 595 19.26 -4.40 10.71
CA ALA A 595 19.82 -4.56 9.38
C ALA A 595 18.74 -4.72 8.29
N TYR A 596 17.67 -5.45 8.61
CA TYR A 596 16.52 -5.62 7.71
C TYR A 596 15.68 -4.34 7.60
N LEU A 597 15.38 -3.68 8.72
CA LEU A 597 14.64 -2.41 8.72
C LEU A 597 15.36 -1.32 7.90
N LEU A 598 16.69 -1.22 8.01
CA LEU A 598 17.51 -0.33 7.18
C LEU A 598 17.51 -0.69 5.68
N CYS A 599 17.17 -1.93 5.32
CA CYS A 599 16.90 -2.29 3.92
C CYS A 599 15.50 -1.86 3.49
N LEU A 600 14.47 -2.12 4.30
CA LEU A 600 13.09 -1.72 4.01
C LEU A 600 12.96 -0.20 3.83
N MET A 601 13.56 0.58 4.74
CA MET A 601 13.51 2.05 4.75
C MET A 601 14.49 2.71 3.75
N SER A 602 15.24 1.93 2.97
CA SER A 602 16.34 2.47 2.14
C SER A 602 15.91 3.47 1.07
N ARG A 603 14.62 3.52 0.72
CA ARG A 603 14.02 4.51 -0.20
C ARG A 603 13.32 5.66 0.51
N GLU A 604 12.82 5.45 1.73
CA GLU A 604 12.26 6.53 2.58
C GLU A 604 13.36 7.46 3.12
N GLN A 605 14.56 6.91 3.34
CA GLN A 605 15.73 7.66 3.78
C GLN A 605 16.17 8.69 2.72
N LYS A 606 15.78 9.95 2.92
CA LYS A 606 16.20 11.11 2.10
C LYS A 606 17.72 11.29 2.04
N GLN A 607 18.43 10.79 3.05
CA GLN A 607 19.88 10.77 3.14
C GLN A 607 20.31 9.46 3.83
N ALA A 608 21.40 8.86 3.37
CA ALA A 608 22.00 7.71 4.04
C ALA A 608 22.62 8.12 5.37
N LEU A 609 22.53 7.26 6.39
CA LEU A 609 23.13 7.49 7.70
C LEU A 609 24.64 7.77 7.58
N MET A 610 25.10 8.78 8.30
CA MET A 610 26.52 9.10 8.45
C MET A 610 27.24 7.98 9.25
N PRO A 611 28.58 7.88 9.18
CA PRO A 611 29.32 6.85 9.92
C PRO A 611 29.07 6.87 11.43
N GLU A 612 28.97 8.07 12.04
CA GLU A 612 28.67 8.25 13.46
C GLU A 612 27.24 7.79 13.80
N GLU A 613 26.26 8.18 12.99
CA GLU A 613 24.86 7.77 13.16
C GLU A 613 24.71 6.25 13.02
N THR A 614 25.39 5.67 12.03
CA THR A 614 25.42 4.22 11.79
C THR A 614 26.00 3.48 13.00
N TYR A 615 27.11 3.97 13.56
CA TYR A 615 27.73 3.40 14.76
C TYR A 615 26.80 3.49 15.98
N VAL A 616 26.22 4.67 16.24
CA VAL A 616 25.32 4.88 17.39
C VAL A 616 24.07 4.00 17.29
N VAL A 617 23.44 3.92 16.12
CA VAL A 617 22.24 3.09 15.93
C VAL A 617 22.58 1.59 16.08
N GLN A 618 23.72 1.13 15.57
CA GLN A 618 24.17 -0.25 15.75
C GLN A 618 24.49 -0.58 17.22
N ASP A 619 25.20 0.30 17.95
CA ASP A 619 25.53 0.09 19.36
C ASP A 619 24.27 0.07 20.25
N ILE A 620 23.28 0.93 19.97
CA ILE A 620 21.98 0.90 20.65
C ILE A 620 21.28 -0.45 20.45
N PHE A 621 21.21 -0.98 19.22
CA PHE A 621 20.56 -2.27 18.97
C PHE A 621 21.34 -3.45 19.56
N MET A 622 22.68 -3.40 19.57
CA MET A 622 23.50 -4.37 20.32
C MET A 622 23.20 -4.30 21.81
N HIS A 623 23.13 -3.09 22.40
CA HIS A 623 22.79 -2.90 23.80
C HIS A 623 21.39 -3.43 24.16
N LEU A 624 20.40 -3.21 23.29
CA LEU A 624 19.06 -3.79 23.44
C LEU A 624 19.11 -5.33 23.40
N GLY A 625 19.92 -5.92 22.52
CA GLY A 625 20.15 -7.37 22.48
C GLY A 625 20.80 -7.92 23.76
N HIS A 626 21.80 -7.24 24.32
CA HIS A 626 22.38 -7.59 25.62
C HIS A 626 21.31 -7.56 26.73
N LYS A 627 20.51 -6.49 26.77
CA LYS A 627 19.47 -6.31 27.79
C LYS A 627 18.36 -7.36 27.66
N ALA A 628 17.92 -7.68 26.44
CA ALA A 628 16.93 -8.72 26.21
C ALA A 628 17.41 -10.08 26.74
N ARG A 629 18.67 -10.46 26.49
CA ARG A 629 19.24 -11.70 27.05
C ARG A 629 19.34 -11.66 28.58
N LEU A 630 19.78 -10.55 29.17
CA LEU A 630 19.87 -10.37 30.63
C LEU A 630 18.52 -10.52 31.34
N GLU A 631 17.45 -9.91 30.81
CA GLU A 631 16.12 -10.02 31.41
C GLU A 631 15.52 -11.43 31.19
N ASN A 632 15.80 -12.10 30.05
CA ASN A 632 15.42 -13.50 29.83
C ASN A 632 16.14 -14.46 30.78
N ASP A 633 17.45 -14.28 31.01
CA ASP A 633 18.22 -15.03 32.01
C ASP A 633 17.58 -14.83 33.39
N ARG A 634 17.32 -13.57 33.78
CA ARG A 634 16.72 -13.20 35.07
C ARG A 634 15.31 -13.79 35.27
N ALA A 635 14.47 -13.75 34.24
CA ALA A 635 13.13 -14.32 34.27
C ALA A 635 13.13 -15.86 34.34
N SER A 636 14.24 -16.50 33.96
CA SER A 636 14.41 -17.96 34.08
C SER A 636 14.85 -18.40 35.50
N TYR A 637 15.25 -17.45 36.36
CA TYR A 637 15.58 -17.68 37.78
C TYR A 637 14.44 -17.32 38.74
N ALA A 638 13.36 -16.70 38.26
CA ALA A 638 12.26 -16.15 39.05
C ALA A 638 11.01 -17.04 39.00
#